data_AF-A0A1Q5UF59-F1
#
_entry.id   AF-A0A1Q5UF59-F1
#
_cell.length_a   1.000
_cell.length_b   1.000
_cell.length_c   1.000
_cell.angle_alpha   90.00
_cell.angle_beta   90.00
_cell.angle_gamma   90.00
#
_symmetry.space_group_name_H-M   'P 1'
#
loop_
_entity.id
_entity.type
_entity.pdbx_description
1 polymer ?
#
loop_
_entity_poly.entity_id
_entity_poly.type
_entity_poly.pdbx_seq_one_letter_code
_entity_poly.pdbx_strand_id
1 'polypeptide(L)'
;MVTGFMVHGTAGPMEWMMDLRRYGMKIHMNTPTAGHIGWANGDELSYKTMRFTMGAFRGFIHGLTASARQLMINQILRCQPDQIPVIPWDRMADDFNQPKAGWSFLQDERTPWPVDGSRWMVDRVQEEHPLQRLFMQANTNRFSVDAIGRFFGFVNEFKEKLAVLVHITSGQPPRGPELLSIRHRNSAAGGHRNVFIEDGLVAFITRYHKGFYASGDAKVIHRYVPREVGELVVWYLWLVLLFVEMLQAFQEEACRLDAVPDTHATKMWGFDAGTGREWTPTRVTDVMVRESKMRLHNGLSLSAYRDIAIAISRRYFGSVKAFPHNVREDGTEVISDNEENEDDMDDEQWVRHIADLQAAHTTHIAEMAYGRMMTQQQGTTAGRQAGFRTSSVHWHDFLGFDIKDIPSSVLGKRARPRWKDDDIQMRDQRRYLVETTNMTEALQRMTGDPTMQFRGVQGAAIDAIKRGDSRVVVVMPTGGGKSMLFMLPAWVGQRGGLTIVVVPLTALRSDLQRRCEAAGISCVEWESHRYPDHAAIVFVTPEAVFTDSFQSFLNRQRDNIRLDRIVIDECHVMLNTSEKFRPRLQQLGQMHRFGAQMVFLTATLPPCEESRLFQRMAVERNVVSMYRARTSRYNIAYRVYRPTIALKYRSQNQWLEDPGVR
;
A
#
# COMPACT_ATOMS: atom_id res chain seq x y z
N MET A 1 34.82 30.02 35.67
CA MET A 1 34.57 30.92 34.52
C MET A 1 34.32 30.11 33.24
N VAL A 2 33.46 29.08 33.25
CA VAL A 2 32.98 28.36 32.05
C VAL A 2 31.62 27.70 32.37
N THR A 3 30.56 28.48 32.50
CA THR A 3 29.17 27.97 32.63
C THR A 3 28.16 28.85 31.87
N GLY A 4 28.63 29.61 30.86
CA GLY A 4 27.83 30.67 30.22
C GLY A 4 27.71 30.59 28.70
N PHE A 5 28.18 29.53 28.04
CA PHE A 5 28.01 29.37 26.60
C PHE A 5 27.34 28.02 26.34
N MET A 6 26.35 27.99 25.45
CA MET A 6 25.48 26.86 25.09
C MET A 6 24.14 26.81 25.83
N VAL A 7 23.38 27.91 25.81
CA VAL A 7 21.92 27.89 26.03
C VAL A 7 21.26 28.15 24.69
N HIS A 8 20.29 27.31 24.31
CA HIS A 8 19.54 27.46 23.05
C HIS A 8 18.77 28.80 23.07
N GLY A 9 18.98 29.68 22.07
CA GLY A 9 18.38 31.03 22.02
C GLY A 9 19.33 32.16 22.45
N THR A 10 20.64 31.92 22.52
CA THR A 10 21.64 32.95 22.84
C THR A 10 22.48 33.26 21.60
N ALA A 11 22.67 34.55 21.29
CA ALA A 11 23.42 35.02 20.12
C ALA A 11 24.93 34.76 20.23
N GLY A 12 25.33 33.49 20.21
CA GLY A 12 26.71 33.03 20.25
C GLY A 12 27.17 32.42 18.92
N PRO A 13 28.48 32.17 18.74
CA PRO A 13 29.05 31.63 17.50
C PRO A 13 28.41 30.30 17.05
N MET A 14 28.02 29.45 18.00
CA MET A 14 27.35 28.18 17.70
C MET A 14 25.93 28.36 17.19
N GLU A 15 25.18 29.34 17.70
CA GLU A 15 23.82 29.65 17.23
C GLU A 15 23.88 30.19 15.80
N TRP A 16 24.83 31.08 15.52
CA TRP A 16 25.11 31.55 14.16
C TRP A 16 25.47 30.41 13.19
N MET A 17 26.29 29.44 13.62
CA MET A 17 26.59 28.25 12.81
C MET A 17 25.35 27.37 12.57
N MET A 18 24.48 27.22 13.57
CA MET A 18 23.22 26.48 13.43
C MET A 18 22.23 27.20 12.51
N ASP A 19 22.16 28.53 12.57
CA ASP A 19 21.33 29.36 11.69
C ASP A 19 21.83 29.33 10.26
N LEU A 20 23.15 29.43 10.02
CA LEU A 20 23.74 29.24 8.70
C LEU A 20 23.47 27.84 8.16
N ARG A 21 23.50 26.80 9.02
CA ARG A 21 23.15 25.43 8.64
C ARG A 21 21.67 25.31 8.28
N ARG A 22 20.76 25.90 9.06
CA ARG A 22 19.31 25.92 8.79
C ARG A 22 19.00 26.69 7.50
N TYR A 23 19.63 27.84 7.30
CA TYR A 23 19.55 28.64 6.09
C TYR A 23 20.05 27.87 4.87
N GLY A 24 21.22 27.23 4.97
CA GLY A 24 21.75 26.35 3.92
C GLY A 24 20.85 25.15 3.62
N MET A 25 20.25 24.54 4.64
CA MET A 25 19.23 23.49 4.46
C MET A 25 17.99 24.02 3.75
N LYS A 26 17.48 25.22 4.12
CA LYS A 26 16.32 25.83 3.48
C LYS A 26 16.60 26.14 2.00
N ILE A 27 17.78 26.69 1.69
CA ILE A 27 18.22 26.87 0.29
C ILE A 27 18.28 25.51 -0.42
N HIS A 28 18.88 24.49 0.19
CA HIS A 28 19.00 23.18 -0.42
C HIS A 28 17.64 22.52 -0.73
N MET A 29 16.67 22.65 0.17
CA MET A 29 15.32 22.09 -0.01
C MET A 29 14.49 22.89 -1.02
N ASN A 30 14.68 24.21 -1.08
CA ASN A 30 13.87 25.10 -1.93
C ASN A 30 14.53 25.45 -3.28
N THR A 31 15.79 25.08 -3.51
CA THR A 31 16.46 25.29 -4.80
C THR A 31 16.31 24.04 -5.67
N PRO A 32 15.50 24.08 -6.74
CA PRO A 32 15.40 22.96 -7.67
C PRO A 32 16.77 22.71 -8.32
N THR A 33 17.35 21.54 -8.08
CA THR A 33 18.57 21.12 -8.78
C THR A 33 18.25 20.93 -10.26
N ALA A 34 19.12 21.37 -11.16
CA ALA A 34 18.95 21.17 -12.60
C ALA A 34 18.69 19.67 -12.90
N GLY A 35 17.55 19.37 -13.54
CA GLY A 35 17.15 18.00 -13.83
C GLY A 35 18.14 17.33 -14.79
N HIS A 36 18.78 16.25 -14.34
CA HIS A 36 19.73 15.48 -15.16
C HIS A 36 19.10 14.30 -15.91
N ILE A 37 17.80 14.05 -15.70
CA ILE A 37 17.05 12.93 -16.30
C ILE A 37 15.94 13.48 -17.20
N GLY A 38 15.94 13.08 -18.47
CA GLY A 38 14.91 13.39 -19.45
C GLY A 38 14.29 12.12 -20.02
N TRP A 39 13.03 12.22 -20.45
CA TRP A 39 12.32 11.12 -21.12
C TRP A 39 11.94 11.55 -22.54
N ALA A 40 12.22 10.70 -23.52
CA ALA A 40 11.87 10.88 -24.92
C ALA A 40 11.08 9.66 -25.43
N ASN A 41 10.29 9.84 -26.50
CA ASN A 41 9.64 8.74 -27.24
C ASN A 41 8.84 7.74 -26.37
N GLY A 42 8.34 8.16 -25.21
CA GLY A 42 7.55 7.33 -24.29
C GLY A 42 8.37 6.39 -23.37
N ASP A 43 9.43 5.76 -23.84
CA ASP A 43 10.21 4.77 -23.05
C ASP A 43 11.72 5.05 -22.97
N GLU A 44 12.23 6.05 -23.69
CA GLU A 44 13.65 6.32 -23.78
C GLU A 44 14.10 7.25 -22.66
N LEU A 45 15.05 6.79 -21.85
CA LEU A 45 15.65 7.57 -20.77
C LEU A 45 16.95 8.21 -21.25
N SER A 46 17.12 9.49 -20.94
CA SER A 46 18.37 10.22 -21.11
C SER A 46 18.89 10.67 -19.74
N TYR A 47 20.16 10.35 -19.44
CA TYR A 47 20.86 10.80 -18.25
C TYR A 47 22.26 11.27 -18.61
N LYS A 48 22.52 12.58 -18.51
CA LYS A 48 23.77 13.20 -18.98
C LYS A 48 24.04 12.82 -20.46
N THR A 49 25.11 12.06 -20.72
CA THR A 49 25.48 11.58 -22.06
C THR A 49 24.87 10.22 -22.41
N MET A 50 24.27 9.51 -21.45
CA MET A 50 23.71 8.17 -21.63
C MET A 50 22.29 8.25 -22.16
N ARG A 51 21.95 7.35 -23.11
CA ARG A 51 20.60 7.15 -23.61
C ARG A 51 20.33 5.67 -23.82
N PHE A 52 19.20 5.18 -23.32
CA PHE A 52 18.73 3.81 -23.55
C PHE A 52 17.22 3.70 -23.35
N THR A 53 16.60 2.72 -24.02
CA THR A 53 15.18 2.38 -23.87
C THR A 53 14.95 1.47 -22.66
N MET A 54 13.73 1.45 -22.11
CA MET A 54 13.39 0.51 -21.02
C MET A 54 13.47 -0.94 -21.50
N GLY A 55 13.20 -1.21 -22.78
CA GLY A 55 13.46 -2.51 -23.39
C GLY A 55 14.93 -2.93 -23.32
N ALA A 56 15.86 -2.05 -23.67
CA ALA A 56 17.30 -2.32 -23.57
C ALA A 56 17.74 -2.51 -22.10
N PHE A 57 17.18 -1.71 -21.19
CA PHE A 57 17.43 -1.83 -19.75
C PHE A 57 17.04 -3.21 -19.20
N ARG A 58 15.83 -3.69 -19.51
CA ARG A 58 15.39 -5.06 -19.16
C ARG A 58 16.27 -6.11 -19.80
N GLY A 59 16.58 -5.97 -21.10
CA GLY A 59 17.46 -6.88 -21.82
C GLY A 59 18.85 -7.03 -21.19
N PHE A 60 19.43 -5.94 -20.68
CA PHE A 60 20.68 -5.97 -19.92
C PHE A 60 20.56 -6.81 -18.66
N ILE A 61 19.50 -6.63 -17.87
CA ILE A 61 19.28 -7.33 -16.60
C ILE A 61 19.04 -8.83 -16.83
N HIS A 62 18.18 -9.17 -17.77
CA HIS A 62 17.92 -10.56 -18.16
C HIS A 62 19.19 -11.23 -18.72
N GLY A 63 19.94 -10.52 -19.56
CA GLY A 63 21.22 -10.99 -20.10
C GLY A 63 22.31 -11.19 -19.03
N LEU A 64 22.33 -10.34 -17.99
CA LEU A 64 23.23 -10.50 -16.84
C LEU A 64 22.80 -11.69 -15.97
N THR A 65 21.51 -11.86 -15.73
CA THR A 65 20.93 -12.99 -14.98
C THR A 65 21.23 -14.32 -15.66
N ALA A 66 21.00 -14.40 -16.97
CA ALA A 66 21.32 -15.58 -17.78
C ALA A 66 22.83 -15.89 -17.75
N SER A 67 23.69 -14.88 -17.87
CA SER A 67 25.14 -15.04 -17.80
C SER A 67 25.61 -15.54 -16.42
N ALA A 68 25.05 -15.00 -15.33
CA ALA A 68 25.35 -15.47 -13.97
C ALA A 68 24.88 -16.91 -13.75
N ARG A 69 23.69 -17.27 -14.26
CA ARG A 69 23.16 -18.65 -14.22
C ARG A 69 24.04 -19.61 -15.01
N GLN A 70 24.45 -19.26 -16.22
CA GLN A 70 25.35 -20.09 -17.03
C GLN A 70 26.71 -20.27 -16.35
N LEU A 71 27.26 -19.24 -15.73
CA LEU A 71 28.50 -19.33 -14.98
C LEU A 71 28.36 -20.28 -13.77
N MET A 72 27.27 -20.14 -13.01
CA MET A 72 26.93 -21.04 -11.89
C MET A 72 26.82 -22.50 -12.36
N ILE A 73 26.03 -22.78 -13.39
CA ILE A 73 25.77 -24.15 -13.83
C ILE A 73 26.98 -24.76 -14.55
N ASN A 74 27.57 -24.06 -15.52
CA ASN A 74 28.55 -24.65 -16.43
C ASN A 74 29.99 -24.62 -15.88
N GLN A 75 30.34 -23.64 -15.05
CA GLN A 75 31.71 -23.48 -14.56
C GLN A 75 31.88 -23.84 -13.09
N ILE A 76 30.88 -23.52 -12.25
CA ILE A 76 30.95 -23.74 -10.79
C ILE A 76 30.39 -25.11 -10.41
N LEU A 77 29.10 -25.36 -10.65
CA LEU A 77 28.44 -26.63 -10.31
C LEU A 77 28.81 -27.75 -11.29
N ARG A 78 29.10 -27.40 -12.56
CA ARG A 78 29.50 -28.34 -13.62
C ARG A 78 28.59 -29.56 -13.69
N CYS A 79 27.29 -29.33 -13.80
CA CYS A 79 26.27 -30.37 -13.92
C CYS A 79 25.24 -30.00 -14.98
N GLN A 80 24.45 -30.98 -15.41
CA GLN A 80 23.27 -30.70 -16.21
C GLN A 80 22.19 -30.03 -15.35
N PRO A 81 21.34 -29.14 -15.92
CA PRO A 81 20.35 -28.39 -15.13
C PRO A 81 19.37 -29.26 -14.33
N ASP A 82 19.05 -30.46 -14.81
CA ASP A 82 18.17 -31.45 -14.17
C ASP A 82 18.82 -32.17 -12.97
N GLN A 83 20.15 -32.15 -12.88
CA GLN A 83 20.91 -32.72 -11.76
C GLN A 83 21.02 -31.76 -10.57
N ILE A 84 20.65 -30.49 -10.74
CA ILE A 84 20.72 -29.50 -9.68
C ILE A 84 19.58 -29.77 -8.69
N PRO A 85 19.89 -29.93 -7.39
CA PRO A 85 18.86 -30.13 -6.37
C PRO A 85 17.83 -28.99 -6.36
N VAL A 86 16.54 -29.36 -6.35
CA VAL A 86 15.42 -28.40 -6.33
C VAL A 86 15.35 -27.69 -4.98
N ILE A 87 15.21 -26.36 -5.00
CA ILE A 87 15.01 -25.56 -3.79
C ILE A 87 13.55 -25.69 -3.33
N PRO A 88 13.27 -26.11 -2.07
CA PRO A 88 11.91 -26.32 -1.58
C PRO A 88 11.24 -24.99 -1.15
N TRP A 89 11.14 -24.02 -2.06
CA TRP A 89 10.71 -22.63 -1.79
C TRP A 89 9.47 -22.50 -0.87
N ASP A 90 8.42 -23.28 -1.10
CA ASP A 90 7.16 -23.19 -0.33
C ASP A 90 7.26 -23.76 1.09
N ARG A 91 8.34 -24.50 1.37
CA ARG A 91 8.62 -25.16 2.66
C ARG A 91 9.91 -24.66 3.29
N MET A 92 10.50 -23.60 2.75
CA MET A 92 11.65 -22.97 3.38
C MET A 92 11.20 -22.25 4.65
N ALA A 93 11.87 -22.57 5.75
CA ALA A 93 11.67 -21.94 7.02
C ALA A 93 12.93 -21.14 7.39
N ASP A 94 12.73 -20.00 8.05
CA ASP A 94 13.81 -19.19 8.57
C ASP A 94 13.40 -18.56 9.90
N ASP A 95 14.18 -18.77 10.96
CA ASP A 95 14.00 -18.12 12.25
C ASP A 95 14.84 -16.83 12.35
N PHE A 96 14.15 -15.70 12.28
CA PHE A 96 14.72 -14.36 12.29
C PHE A 96 15.37 -13.99 13.63
N ASN A 97 14.93 -14.63 14.72
CA ASN A 97 15.34 -14.29 16.08
C ASN A 97 16.44 -15.20 16.62
N GLN A 98 16.85 -16.21 15.85
CA GLN A 98 17.85 -17.16 16.30
C GLN A 98 19.23 -16.49 16.46
N PRO A 99 19.80 -16.43 17.69
CA PRO A 99 21.04 -15.70 17.96
C PRO A 99 22.30 -16.56 17.82
N LYS A 100 22.15 -17.87 17.56
CA LYS A 100 23.27 -18.82 17.47
C LYS A 100 24.33 -18.33 16.48
N ALA A 101 25.60 -18.32 16.90
CA ALA A 101 26.72 -17.98 16.03
C ALA A 101 26.81 -18.98 14.86
N GLY A 102 27.09 -18.49 13.66
CA GLY A 102 27.09 -19.28 12.44
C GLY A 102 25.70 -19.62 11.87
N TRP A 103 24.61 -19.21 12.54
CA TRP A 103 23.25 -19.49 12.05
C TRP A 103 22.91 -18.72 10.77
N SER A 104 22.27 -19.43 9.86
CA SER A 104 21.64 -19.00 8.61
C SER A 104 20.36 -19.83 8.41
N PHE A 105 19.54 -19.47 7.43
CA PHE A 105 18.33 -20.22 7.07
C PHE A 105 18.64 -21.67 6.63
N LEU A 106 19.88 -21.93 6.19
CA LEU A 106 20.35 -23.25 5.77
C LEU A 106 20.39 -24.26 6.93
N GLN A 107 20.53 -23.80 8.18
CA GLN A 107 20.55 -24.65 9.38
C GLN A 107 19.16 -24.86 10.00
N ASP A 108 18.10 -24.33 9.39
CA ASP A 108 16.74 -24.51 9.89
C ASP A 108 16.20 -25.90 9.51
N GLU A 109 16.09 -26.79 10.51
CA GLU A 109 15.67 -28.19 10.35
C GLU A 109 14.24 -28.34 9.78
N ARG A 110 13.42 -27.30 9.85
CA ARG A 110 12.06 -27.32 9.27
C ARG A 110 12.09 -27.31 7.74
N THR A 111 13.20 -26.89 7.13
CA THR A 111 13.36 -26.87 5.68
C THR A 111 13.76 -28.25 5.16
N PRO A 112 12.95 -28.91 4.30
CA PRO A 112 13.24 -30.26 3.81
C PRO A 112 14.22 -30.23 2.63
N TRP A 113 15.50 -29.96 2.90
CA TRP A 113 16.54 -29.97 1.87
C TRP A 113 16.70 -31.36 1.24
N PRO A 114 16.70 -31.47 -0.11
CA PRO A 114 16.79 -32.77 -0.78
C PRO A 114 18.18 -33.41 -0.69
N VAL A 115 19.21 -32.60 -0.41
CA VAL A 115 20.60 -33.03 -0.26
C VAL A 115 21.27 -32.26 0.88
N ASP A 116 22.34 -32.83 1.43
CA ASP A 116 23.24 -32.11 2.32
C ASP A 116 24.15 -31.18 1.51
N GLY A 117 23.81 -29.89 1.48
CA GLY A 117 24.58 -28.90 0.72
C GLY A 117 26.02 -28.72 1.21
N SER A 118 26.30 -29.03 2.48
CA SER A 118 27.66 -28.94 3.02
C SER A 118 28.61 -29.98 2.41
N ARG A 119 28.06 -31.09 1.92
CA ARG A 119 28.81 -32.19 1.33
C ARG A 119 28.58 -32.36 -0.16
N TRP A 120 27.50 -31.83 -0.71
CA TRP A 120 27.09 -32.08 -2.09
C TRP A 120 28.20 -31.86 -3.13
N MET A 121 28.91 -30.72 -3.10
CA MET A 121 30.05 -30.50 -3.99
C MET A 121 31.25 -31.41 -3.68
N VAL A 122 31.52 -31.67 -2.40
CA VAL A 122 32.64 -32.52 -1.96
C VAL A 122 32.45 -33.95 -2.44
N ASP A 123 31.28 -34.53 -2.16
CA ASP A 123 30.93 -35.89 -2.53
C ASP A 123 30.94 -36.02 -4.07
N ARG A 124 30.41 -35.04 -4.82
CA ARG A 124 30.48 -35.04 -6.29
C ARG A 124 31.91 -34.98 -6.83
N VAL A 125 32.79 -34.16 -6.23
CA VAL A 125 34.21 -34.14 -6.62
C VAL A 125 34.91 -35.46 -6.28
N GLN A 126 34.45 -36.20 -5.27
CA GLN A 126 34.99 -37.51 -4.89
C GLN A 126 34.40 -38.68 -5.69
N GLU A 127 33.18 -38.57 -6.21
CA GLU A 127 32.48 -39.69 -6.86
C GLU A 127 32.44 -39.55 -8.39
N GLU A 128 32.41 -38.32 -8.92
CA GLU A 128 32.29 -38.07 -10.35
C GLU A 128 33.67 -37.95 -11.02
N HIS A 129 34.02 -38.96 -11.82
CA HIS A 129 35.30 -39.03 -12.52
C HIS A 129 35.66 -37.75 -13.34
N PRO A 130 34.71 -37.06 -14.01
CA PRO A 130 35.00 -35.79 -14.68
C PRO A 130 35.43 -34.66 -13.73
N LEU A 131 34.81 -34.55 -12.55
CA LEU A 131 35.14 -33.53 -11.56
C LEU A 131 36.44 -33.84 -10.84
N GLN A 132 36.69 -35.12 -10.52
CA GLN A 132 37.98 -35.56 -9.98
C GLN A 132 39.15 -35.11 -10.87
N ARG A 133 39.07 -35.32 -12.19
CA ARG A 133 40.14 -34.91 -13.12
C ARG A 133 40.37 -33.39 -13.16
N LEU A 134 39.35 -32.61 -12.82
CA LEU A 134 39.41 -31.16 -12.83
C LEU A 134 40.02 -30.60 -11.53
N PHE A 135 39.69 -31.19 -10.39
CA PHE A 135 40.07 -30.68 -9.06
C PHE A 135 41.25 -31.41 -8.42
N MET A 136 41.45 -32.69 -8.70
CA MET A 136 42.51 -33.52 -8.09
C MET A 136 43.78 -33.52 -8.95
N GLN A 137 44.93 -33.62 -8.29
CA GLN A 137 46.19 -33.88 -8.99
C GLN A 137 46.22 -35.33 -9.51
N ALA A 138 46.83 -35.55 -10.66
CA ALA A 138 46.95 -36.89 -11.24
C ALA A 138 47.65 -37.85 -10.28
N ASN A 139 47.05 -39.02 -10.05
CA ASN A 139 47.58 -40.10 -9.19
C ASN A 139 47.78 -39.73 -7.72
N THR A 140 47.13 -38.67 -7.21
CA THR A 140 47.06 -38.37 -5.78
C THR A 140 45.63 -38.11 -5.34
N ASN A 141 45.37 -38.21 -4.03
CA ASN A 141 44.07 -37.84 -3.45
C ASN A 141 44.10 -36.39 -2.91
N ARG A 142 44.86 -35.50 -3.57
CA ARG A 142 45.04 -34.10 -3.16
C ARG A 142 44.48 -33.15 -4.20
N PHE A 143 43.92 -32.04 -3.74
CA PHE A 143 43.45 -30.96 -4.62
C PHE A 143 44.63 -30.26 -5.31
N SER A 144 44.42 -29.92 -6.59
CA SER A 144 45.35 -29.14 -7.38
C SER A 144 45.18 -27.64 -7.11
N VAL A 145 46.27 -26.97 -6.68
CA VAL A 145 46.26 -25.53 -6.37
C VAL A 145 45.87 -24.70 -7.59
N ASP A 146 46.34 -25.06 -8.79
CA ASP A 146 45.98 -24.37 -10.03
C ASP A 146 44.49 -24.54 -10.39
N ALA A 147 43.94 -25.73 -10.12
CA ALA A 147 42.52 -25.99 -10.32
C ALA A 147 41.65 -25.17 -9.35
N ILE A 148 42.04 -25.11 -8.08
CA ILE A 148 41.40 -24.28 -7.05
C ILE A 148 41.43 -22.82 -7.49
N GLY A 149 42.59 -22.30 -7.92
CA GLY A 149 42.73 -20.92 -8.39
C GLY A 149 41.81 -20.57 -9.56
N ARG A 150 41.68 -21.47 -10.55
CA ARG A 150 40.71 -21.30 -11.66
C ARG A 150 39.27 -21.33 -11.19
N PHE A 151 38.91 -22.25 -10.30
CA PHE A 151 37.58 -22.33 -9.71
C PHE A 151 37.22 -21.07 -8.94
N PHE A 152 38.13 -20.55 -8.11
CA PHE A 152 37.96 -19.27 -7.42
C PHE A 152 37.80 -18.11 -8.39
N GLY A 153 38.50 -18.11 -9.53
CA GLY A 153 38.27 -17.16 -10.62
C GLY A 153 36.80 -17.12 -11.07
N PHE A 154 36.19 -18.29 -11.34
CA PHE A 154 34.78 -18.37 -11.73
C PHE A 154 33.83 -17.95 -10.61
N VAL A 155 34.12 -18.33 -9.35
CA VAL A 155 33.31 -17.92 -8.19
C VAL A 155 33.36 -16.40 -7.99
N ASN A 156 34.55 -15.79 -8.12
CA ASN A 156 34.72 -14.35 -7.98
C ASN A 156 33.99 -13.59 -9.11
N GLU A 157 34.08 -14.07 -10.36
CA GLU A 157 33.31 -13.51 -11.47
C GLU A 157 31.80 -13.64 -11.25
N PHE A 158 31.34 -14.78 -10.72
CA PHE A 158 29.93 -14.98 -10.37
C PHE A 158 29.49 -14.00 -9.28
N LYS A 159 30.28 -13.83 -8.21
CA LYS A 159 30.01 -12.85 -7.14
C LYS A 159 29.93 -11.42 -7.68
N GLU A 160 30.75 -11.06 -8.69
CA GLU A 160 30.71 -9.76 -9.38
C GLU A 160 29.37 -9.54 -10.07
N LYS A 161 28.90 -10.51 -10.85
CA LYS A 161 27.60 -10.42 -11.51
C LYS A 161 26.46 -10.42 -10.49
N LEU A 162 26.54 -11.25 -9.45
CA LEU A 162 25.55 -11.34 -8.39
C LEU A 162 25.42 -10.03 -7.60
N ALA A 163 26.53 -9.33 -7.32
CA ALA A 163 26.51 -8.03 -6.65
C ALA A 163 25.68 -7.01 -7.44
N VAL A 164 25.88 -6.95 -8.76
CA VAL A 164 25.14 -6.06 -9.65
C VAL A 164 23.67 -6.47 -9.73
N LEU A 165 23.38 -7.77 -9.84
CA LEU A 165 22.00 -8.27 -9.86
C LEU A 165 21.25 -7.91 -8.58
N VAL A 166 21.80 -8.24 -7.41
CA VAL A 166 21.19 -7.90 -6.11
C VAL A 166 20.99 -6.39 -5.98
N HIS A 167 21.95 -5.59 -6.44
CA HIS A 167 21.83 -4.13 -6.39
C HIS A 167 20.72 -3.57 -7.30
N ILE A 168 20.52 -4.15 -8.49
CA ILE A 168 19.57 -3.66 -9.49
C ILE A 168 18.16 -4.20 -9.27
N THR A 169 18.02 -5.47 -8.90
CA THR A 169 16.73 -6.16 -8.88
C THR A 169 16.03 -6.12 -7.53
N SER A 170 16.67 -5.61 -6.47
CA SER A 170 16.11 -5.66 -5.11
C SER A 170 15.11 -4.53 -4.77
N GLY A 171 14.66 -3.76 -5.77
CA GLY A 171 13.86 -2.55 -5.61
C GLY A 171 14.74 -1.29 -5.76
N GLN A 172 14.51 -0.27 -4.93
CA GLN A 172 15.44 0.86 -4.88
C GLN A 172 16.83 0.38 -4.43
N PRO A 173 17.93 0.83 -5.05
CA PRO A 173 19.25 0.26 -4.79
C PRO A 173 19.85 0.65 -3.41
N PRO A 174 20.48 -0.28 -2.67
CA PRO A 174 21.28 0.04 -1.48
C PRO A 174 22.53 0.86 -1.85
N ARG A 175 23.07 1.66 -0.93
CA ARG A 175 24.38 2.28 -1.18
C ARG A 175 25.49 1.22 -1.21
N GLY A 176 26.57 1.48 -1.95
CA GLY A 176 27.70 0.55 -2.05
C GLY A 176 28.18 0.01 -0.68
N PRO A 177 28.41 0.86 0.34
CA PRO A 177 28.78 0.39 1.68
C PRO A 177 27.71 -0.47 2.38
N GLU A 178 26.42 -0.27 2.09
CA GLU A 178 25.33 -1.07 2.65
C GLU A 178 25.25 -2.45 2.00
N LEU A 179 25.53 -2.55 0.69
CA LEU A 179 25.60 -3.84 -0.02
C LEU A 179 26.75 -4.70 0.54
N LEU A 180 27.91 -4.08 0.75
CA LEU A 180 29.13 -4.78 1.19
C LEU A 180 29.14 -5.13 2.69
N SER A 181 28.19 -4.61 3.46
CA SER A 181 28.01 -4.98 4.87
C SER A 181 27.11 -6.18 5.10
N ILE A 182 26.45 -6.70 4.05
CA ILE A 182 25.53 -7.83 4.11
C ILE A 182 26.26 -9.10 4.57
N ARG A 183 25.74 -9.70 5.65
CA ARG A 183 26.19 -10.98 6.20
C ARG A 183 25.22 -12.10 5.86
N HIS A 184 25.73 -13.27 5.52
CA HIS A 184 24.90 -14.45 5.19
C HIS A 184 24.65 -15.37 6.40
N ARG A 185 25.43 -15.23 7.48
CA ARG A 185 25.28 -15.95 8.75
C ARG A 185 25.59 -15.05 9.95
N ASN A 186 25.07 -15.40 11.12
CA ASN A 186 25.35 -14.70 12.37
C ASN A 186 26.84 -14.80 12.71
N SER A 187 27.44 -13.69 13.16
CA SER A 187 28.84 -13.64 13.59
C SER A 187 29.00 -14.04 15.06
N ALA A 188 30.13 -14.67 15.40
CA ALA A 188 30.50 -14.95 16.78
C ALA A 188 30.62 -13.69 17.65
N ALA A 189 30.91 -12.54 17.04
CA ALA A 189 30.97 -11.23 17.70
C ALA A 189 29.58 -10.58 17.93
N GLY A 190 28.48 -11.35 17.86
CA GLY A 190 27.13 -10.90 18.19
C GLY A 190 26.38 -10.13 17.09
N GLY A 191 26.90 -10.12 15.86
CA GLY A 191 26.21 -9.46 14.75
C GLY A 191 25.27 -10.41 14.00
N HIS A 192 23.99 -10.04 13.90
CA HIS A 192 22.99 -10.78 13.13
C HIS A 192 23.30 -10.80 11.63
N ARG A 193 22.84 -11.86 10.95
CA ARG A 193 22.83 -11.94 9.48
C ARG A 193 21.90 -10.89 8.86
N ASN A 194 22.09 -10.67 7.57
CA ASN A 194 21.30 -9.76 6.75
C ASN A 194 20.54 -10.48 5.62
N VAL A 195 20.83 -11.76 5.38
CA VAL A 195 20.13 -12.58 4.39
C VAL A 195 19.08 -13.45 5.09
N PHE A 196 17.84 -13.32 4.67
CA PHE A 196 16.69 -14.03 5.23
C PHE A 196 15.81 -14.61 4.13
N ILE A 197 14.98 -15.59 4.48
CA ILE A 197 13.94 -16.15 3.60
C ILE A 197 12.58 -15.77 4.15
N GLU A 198 11.76 -15.16 3.29
CA GLU A 198 10.43 -14.69 3.66
C GLU A 198 9.46 -14.92 2.50
N ASP A 199 8.39 -15.66 2.79
CA ASP A 199 7.34 -16.01 1.84
C ASP A 199 7.86 -16.50 0.46
N GLY A 200 8.88 -17.34 0.46
CA GLY A 200 9.48 -17.91 -0.75
C GLY A 200 10.41 -16.96 -1.52
N LEU A 201 10.77 -15.81 -0.95
CA LEU A 201 11.72 -14.86 -1.52
C LEU A 201 12.96 -14.70 -0.63
N VAL A 202 14.09 -14.38 -1.26
CA VAL A 202 15.31 -13.98 -0.55
C VAL A 202 15.23 -12.49 -0.22
N ALA A 203 15.35 -12.16 1.05
CA ALA A 203 15.33 -10.81 1.58
C ALA A 203 16.70 -10.38 2.12
N PHE A 204 17.17 -9.21 1.69
CA PHE A 204 18.34 -8.52 2.23
C PHE A 204 17.88 -7.41 3.16
N ILE A 205 18.17 -7.55 4.45
CA ILE A 205 17.77 -6.60 5.49
C ILE A 205 19.00 -5.82 5.94
N THR A 206 19.05 -4.53 5.62
CA THR A 206 20.16 -3.65 6.01
C THR A 206 19.69 -2.62 7.04
N ARG A 207 20.58 -2.25 7.97
CA ARG A 207 20.36 -1.16 8.93
C ARG A 207 21.10 0.09 8.48
N TYR A 208 20.36 1.16 8.29
CA TYR A 208 20.83 2.44 7.84
C TYR A 208 20.95 3.43 9.00
N HIS A 209 22.12 4.06 9.14
CA HIS A 209 22.49 4.88 10.30
C HIS A 209 22.79 6.36 10.00
N LYS A 210 22.51 6.87 8.78
CA LYS A 210 22.74 8.30 8.49
C LYS A 210 21.70 9.13 9.25
N GLY A 211 22.16 9.88 10.27
CA GLY A 211 21.29 10.62 11.18
C GLY A 211 21.10 9.97 12.55
N PHE A 212 21.71 8.81 12.83
CA PHE A 212 21.63 8.13 14.13
C PHE A 212 22.01 9.05 15.30
N TYR A 213 23.06 9.87 15.13
CA TYR A 213 23.47 10.84 16.14
C TYR A 213 22.45 11.98 16.37
N ALA A 214 21.50 12.18 15.45
CA ALA A 214 20.45 13.19 15.55
C ALA A 214 19.10 12.60 16.00
N SER A 215 18.76 11.36 15.62
CA SER A 215 17.46 10.73 15.91
C SER A 215 17.50 9.58 16.92
N GLY A 216 18.69 9.05 17.25
CA GLY A 216 18.85 7.90 18.15
C GLY A 216 18.41 6.54 17.58
N ASP A 217 17.96 6.48 16.31
CA ASP A 217 17.33 5.29 15.74
C ASP A 217 17.97 4.84 14.41
N ALA A 218 18.05 3.52 14.21
CA ALA A 218 18.63 2.89 13.03
C ALA A 218 17.51 2.34 12.14
N LYS A 219 17.36 2.90 10.93
CA LYS A 219 16.30 2.50 10.00
C LYS A 219 16.60 1.13 9.39
N VAL A 220 15.67 0.19 9.52
CA VAL A 220 15.77 -1.14 8.92
C VAL A 220 15.07 -1.11 7.55
N ILE A 221 15.76 -1.57 6.51
CA ILE A 221 15.24 -1.58 5.13
C ILE A 221 15.27 -3.01 4.62
N HIS A 222 14.11 -3.51 4.19
CA HIS A 222 13.98 -4.83 3.56
C HIS A 222 14.05 -4.67 2.04
N ARG A 223 14.84 -5.53 1.38
CA ARG A 223 14.98 -5.56 -0.08
C ARG A 223 14.86 -7.00 -0.58
N TYR A 224 13.89 -7.26 -1.46
CA TYR A 224 13.61 -8.62 -1.95
C TYR A 224 14.09 -8.74 -3.39
N VAL A 225 14.76 -9.83 -3.73
CA VAL A 225 15.20 -10.13 -5.10
C VAL A 225 14.21 -11.07 -5.80
N PRO A 226 14.09 -11.01 -7.15
CA PRO A 226 13.22 -11.92 -7.89
C PRO A 226 13.71 -13.35 -7.77
N ARG A 227 12.83 -14.33 -7.97
CA ARG A 227 13.10 -15.75 -7.70
C ARG A 227 14.29 -16.27 -8.50
N GLU A 228 14.47 -15.82 -9.73
CA GLU A 228 15.57 -16.22 -10.61
C GLU A 228 16.94 -15.74 -10.09
N VAL A 229 16.99 -14.61 -9.38
CA VAL A 229 18.19 -14.11 -8.70
C VAL A 229 18.31 -14.77 -7.32
N GLY A 230 17.20 -14.97 -6.62
CA GLY A 230 17.12 -15.69 -5.35
C GLY A 230 17.67 -17.11 -5.46
N GLU A 231 17.38 -17.83 -6.54
CA GLU A 231 17.93 -19.16 -6.85
C GLU A 231 19.46 -19.12 -6.90
N LEU A 232 20.05 -18.11 -7.54
CA LEU A 232 21.50 -17.95 -7.61
C LEU A 232 22.11 -17.69 -6.22
N VAL A 233 21.43 -16.91 -5.38
CA VAL A 233 21.84 -16.65 -4.00
C VAL A 233 21.78 -17.95 -3.18
N VAL A 234 20.68 -18.68 -3.25
CA VAL A 234 20.48 -19.92 -2.49
C VAL A 234 21.45 -21.00 -2.96
N TRP A 235 21.62 -21.23 -4.26
CA TRP A 235 22.61 -22.19 -4.77
C TRP A 235 24.03 -21.86 -4.33
N TYR A 236 24.40 -20.57 -4.37
CA TYR A 236 25.72 -20.16 -3.89
C TYR A 236 25.90 -20.45 -2.40
N LEU A 237 24.97 -20.02 -1.56
CA LEU A 237 25.08 -20.20 -0.11
C LEU A 237 24.98 -21.68 0.32
N TRP A 238 24.11 -22.44 -0.34
CA TRP A 238 23.79 -23.82 0.01
C TRP A 238 24.80 -24.82 -0.53
N LEU A 239 25.14 -24.74 -1.83
CA LEU A 239 25.92 -25.78 -2.53
C LEU A 239 27.39 -25.40 -2.72
N VAL A 240 27.70 -24.10 -2.82
CA VAL A 240 29.04 -23.64 -3.25
C VAL A 240 29.87 -23.08 -2.11
N LEU A 241 29.27 -22.29 -1.22
CA LEU A 241 30.00 -21.50 -0.22
C LEU A 241 30.86 -22.36 0.70
N LEU A 242 30.30 -23.41 1.29
CA LEU A 242 31.05 -24.29 2.20
C LEU A 242 32.19 -25.03 1.48
N PHE A 243 32.00 -25.39 0.21
CA PHE A 243 33.06 -25.96 -0.61
C PHE A 243 34.18 -24.95 -0.90
N VAL A 244 33.84 -23.68 -1.15
CA VAL A 244 34.81 -22.58 -1.28
C VAL A 244 35.59 -22.39 0.01
N GLU A 245 34.93 -22.35 1.16
CA GLU A 245 35.57 -22.21 2.48
C GLU A 245 36.53 -23.37 2.76
N MET A 246 36.14 -24.61 2.43
CA MET A 246 36.99 -25.79 2.56
C MET A 246 38.24 -25.71 1.65
N LEU A 247 38.05 -25.38 0.37
CA LEU A 247 39.18 -25.24 -0.57
C LEU A 247 40.11 -24.09 -0.18
N GLN A 248 39.56 -23.02 0.40
CA GLN A 248 40.34 -21.89 0.84
C GLN A 248 41.19 -22.26 2.06
N ALA A 249 40.63 -22.95 3.04
CA ALA A 249 41.39 -23.47 4.19
C ALA A 249 42.52 -24.41 3.72
N PHE A 250 42.25 -25.28 2.75
CA PHE A 250 43.27 -26.14 2.14
C PHE A 250 44.39 -25.33 1.46
N GLN A 251 44.04 -24.27 0.72
CA GLN A 251 45.02 -23.41 0.06
C GLN A 251 45.86 -22.60 1.07
N GLU A 252 45.23 -22.08 2.13
CA GLU A 252 45.91 -21.35 3.21
C GLU A 252 46.93 -22.24 3.92
N GLU A 253 46.57 -23.49 4.22
CA GLU A 253 47.48 -24.49 4.80
C GLU A 253 48.61 -24.87 3.82
N ALA A 254 48.28 -25.14 2.55
CA ALA A 254 49.26 -25.53 1.53
C ALA A 254 50.25 -24.41 1.17
N CYS A 255 49.80 -23.15 1.18
CA CYS A 255 50.58 -21.98 0.79
C CYS A 255 51.12 -21.16 1.98
N ARG A 256 50.80 -21.53 3.24
CA ARG A 256 51.16 -20.80 4.47
C ARG A 256 50.70 -19.34 4.46
N LEU A 257 49.46 -19.11 4.04
CA LEU A 257 48.84 -17.77 4.04
C LEU A 257 48.16 -17.51 5.39
N ASP A 258 48.10 -16.25 5.81
CA ASP A 258 47.37 -15.85 7.02
C ASP A 258 45.87 -16.10 6.84
N ALA A 259 45.22 -16.66 7.87
CA ALA A 259 43.79 -16.94 7.86
C ALA A 259 42.97 -15.65 7.76
N VAL A 260 41.89 -15.68 6.96
CA VAL A 260 40.99 -14.53 6.81
C VAL A 260 40.26 -14.25 8.13
N PRO A 261 40.21 -12.99 8.62
CA PRO A 261 39.47 -12.65 9.83
C PRO A 261 37.98 -13.02 9.76
N ASP A 262 37.44 -13.56 10.86
CA ASP A 262 36.03 -14.01 10.99
C ASP A 262 35.00 -12.92 10.63
N THR A 263 35.36 -11.65 10.87
CA THR A 263 34.53 -10.48 10.52
C THR A 263 34.28 -10.32 9.02
N HIS A 264 35.16 -10.86 8.18
CA HIS A 264 35.00 -10.88 6.72
C HIS A 264 34.45 -12.21 6.22
N ALA A 265 34.72 -13.32 6.92
CA ALA A 265 34.20 -14.65 6.57
C ALA A 265 32.67 -14.77 6.66
N THR A 266 32.00 -13.88 7.40
CA THR A 266 30.53 -13.84 7.50
C THR A 266 29.87 -12.93 6.45
N LYS A 267 30.65 -12.09 5.75
CA LYS A 267 30.13 -11.17 4.72
C LYS A 267 29.89 -11.92 3.41
N MET A 268 28.78 -11.60 2.74
CA MET A 268 28.48 -12.16 1.41
C MET A 268 29.51 -11.74 0.36
N TRP A 269 29.97 -10.48 0.44
CA TRP A 269 31.06 -9.92 -0.35
C TRP A 269 32.27 -9.58 0.55
N GLY A 270 32.76 -10.59 1.29
CA GLY A 270 34.07 -10.57 1.95
C GLY A 270 35.22 -10.69 0.95
N PHE A 271 36.46 -10.92 1.43
CA PHE A 271 37.63 -11.07 0.56
C PHE A 271 37.43 -12.15 -0.51
N ASP A 272 37.99 -11.92 -1.70
CA ASP A 272 37.97 -12.91 -2.77
C ASP A 272 38.76 -14.15 -2.39
N ALA A 273 38.17 -15.32 -2.66
CA ALA A 273 38.86 -16.59 -2.51
C ALA A 273 40.10 -16.60 -3.43
N GLY A 274 41.23 -17.09 -2.90
CA GLY A 274 42.51 -17.23 -3.58
C GLY A 274 43.34 -15.94 -3.73
N THR A 275 42.71 -14.79 -4.02
CA THR A 275 43.44 -13.52 -4.23
C THR A 275 43.48 -12.62 -3.00
N GLY A 276 42.57 -12.81 -2.04
CA GLY A 276 42.46 -11.94 -0.87
C GLY A 276 42.06 -10.50 -1.23
N ARG A 277 41.57 -10.25 -2.44
CA ARG A 277 41.19 -8.91 -2.89
C ARG A 277 39.94 -8.43 -2.17
N GLU A 278 40.00 -7.23 -1.59
CA GLU A 278 38.86 -6.64 -0.89
C GLU A 278 37.75 -6.20 -1.87
N TRP A 279 36.50 -6.27 -1.40
CA TRP A 279 35.37 -5.66 -2.06
C TRP A 279 35.21 -4.22 -1.62
N THR A 280 35.27 -3.30 -2.59
CA THR A 280 35.09 -1.86 -2.35
C THR A 280 33.91 -1.33 -3.19
N PRO A 281 33.26 -0.22 -2.78
CA PRO A 281 32.21 0.40 -3.58
C PRO A 281 32.66 0.77 -5.00
N THR A 282 33.94 1.17 -5.15
CA THR A 282 34.55 1.46 -6.45
C THR A 282 34.60 0.21 -7.32
N ARG A 283 35.02 -0.93 -6.77
CA ARG A 283 35.04 -2.20 -7.50
C ARG A 283 33.65 -2.59 -8.00
N VAL A 284 32.63 -2.50 -7.15
CA VAL A 284 31.24 -2.81 -7.56
C VAL A 284 30.77 -1.86 -8.67
N THR A 285 31.18 -0.59 -8.60
CA THR A 285 30.93 0.41 -9.65
C THR A 285 31.62 0.03 -10.97
N ASP A 286 32.88 -0.40 -10.93
CA ASP A 286 33.64 -0.80 -12.12
C ASP A 286 33.00 -2.02 -12.80
N VAL A 287 32.56 -3.00 -12.00
CA VAL A 287 31.82 -4.17 -12.50
C VAL A 287 30.51 -3.73 -13.16
N MET A 288 29.74 -2.85 -12.52
CA MET A 288 28.49 -2.34 -13.08
C MET A 288 28.71 -1.64 -14.42
N VAL A 289 29.73 -0.78 -14.50
CA VAL A 289 30.12 -0.08 -15.73
C VAL A 289 30.56 -1.07 -16.81
N ARG A 290 31.31 -2.12 -16.45
CA ARG A 290 31.76 -3.17 -17.37
C ARG A 290 30.57 -3.94 -17.94
N GLU A 291 29.70 -4.46 -17.08
CA GLU A 291 28.54 -5.27 -17.50
C GLU A 291 27.52 -4.44 -18.29
N SER A 292 27.31 -3.17 -17.91
CA SER A 292 26.40 -2.28 -18.63
C SER A 292 26.97 -1.85 -19.98
N LYS A 293 28.27 -1.58 -20.11
CA LYS A 293 28.88 -1.23 -21.41
C LYS A 293 28.71 -2.35 -22.43
N MET A 294 28.85 -3.60 -21.99
CA MET A 294 28.72 -4.75 -22.88
C MET A 294 27.30 -4.93 -23.44
N ARG A 295 26.25 -4.52 -22.70
CA ARG A 295 24.85 -4.84 -23.04
C ARG A 295 23.96 -3.62 -23.31
N LEU A 296 24.24 -2.48 -22.67
CA LEU A 296 23.56 -1.19 -22.88
C LEU A 296 24.36 -0.22 -23.75
N HIS A 297 25.58 -0.60 -24.16
CA HIS A 297 26.54 0.28 -24.86
C HIS A 297 26.89 1.57 -24.11
N ASN A 298 26.55 1.64 -22.82
CA ASN A 298 26.74 2.79 -21.96
C ASN A 298 27.25 2.34 -20.58
N GLY A 299 28.19 3.08 -19.99
CA GLY A 299 28.72 2.80 -18.66
C GLY A 299 27.84 3.36 -17.55
N LEU A 300 27.21 2.48 -16.78
CA LEU A 300 26.30 2.81 -15.70
C LEU A 300 27.01 2.64 -14.36
N SER A 301 27.20 3.73 -13.62
CA SER A 301 27.76 3.68 -12.26
C SER A 301 26.66 3.43 -11.22
N LEU A 302 27.03 3.01 -10.00
CA LEU A 302 26.08 2.83 -8.89
C LEU A 302 25.33 4.13 -8.55
N SER A 303 26.03 5.27 -8.60
CA SER A 303 25.43 6.58 -8.34
C SER A 303 24.45 6.99 -9.43
N ALA A 304 24.82 6.82 -10.70
CA ALA A 304 23.95 7.11 -11.83
C ALA A 304 22.71 6.21 -11.82
N TYR A 305 22.90 4.92 -11.52
CA TYR A 305 21.79 3.98 -11.43
C TYR A 305 20.80 4.34 -10.34
N ARG A 306 21.26 4.80 -9.16
CA ARG A 306 20.36 5.24 -8.10
C ARG A 306 19.46 6.38 -8.56
N ASP A 307 20.02 7.39 -9.22
CA ASP A 307 19.24 8.52 -9.74
C ASP A 307 18.22 8.04 -10.80
N ILE A 308 18.66 7.12 -11.68
CA ILE A 308 17.82 6.50 -12.71
C ILE A 308 16.70 5.65 -12.10
N ALA A 309 16.98 4.85 -11.07
CA ALA A 309 16.01 3.98 -10.40
C ALA A 309 14.89 4.79 -9.72
N ILE A 310 15.23 5.93 -9.12
CA ILE A 310 14.26 6.89 -8.58
C ILE A 310 13.38 7.45 -9.72
N ALA A 311 13.97 7.84 -10.85
CA ALA A 311 13.22 8.38 -11.97
C ALA A 311 12.32 7.35 -12.66
N ILE A 312 12.80 6.12 -12.84
CA ILE A 312 11.98 4.98 -13.30
C ILE A 312 10.80 4.81 -12.35
N SER A 313 11.06 4.83 -11.04
CA SER A 313 10.02 4.62 -10.05
C SER A 313 8.93 5.68 -10.13
N ARG A 314 9.31 6.95 -10.25
CA ARG A 314 8.37 8.08 -10.40
C ARG A 314 7.56 8.05 -11.69
N ARG A 315 8.06 7.38 -12.74
CA ARG A 315 7.39 7.33 -14.04
C ARG A 315 6.44 6.14 -14.17
N TYR A 316 6.89 4.96 -13.74
CA TYR A 316 6.19 3.71 -14.02
C TYR A 316 5.37 3.19 -12.83
N PHE A 317 5.61 3.68 -11.61
CA PHE A 317 4.75 3.37 -10.46
C PHE A 317 3.92 4.62 -10.09
N GLY A 318 2.75 4.76 -10.72
CA GLY A 318 1.64 5.67 -10.36
C GLY A 318 1.90 7.19 -10.45
N SER A 319 1.00 7.93 -11.11
CA SER A 319 0.99 9.41 -11.17
C SER A 319 -0.44 9.97 -11.13
N VAL A 320 -0.77 10.78 -10.09
CA VAL A 320 -1.29 12.17 -10.17
C VAL A 320 -1.67 12.70 -8.76
N LYS A 321 -1.02 13.81 -8.35
CA LYS A 321 -1.22 14.72 -7.19
C LYS A 321 -0.84 14.25 -5.78
N ALA A 322 0.44 14.42 -5.44
CA ALA A 322 0.94 14.58 -4.06
C ALA A 322 1.59 15.96 -3.82
N PHE A 323 1.20 16.99 -4.59
CA PHE A 323 1.52 18.39 -4.31
C PHE A 323 0.40 19.28 -4.88
N PRO A 324 -0.57 19.78 -4.08
CA PRO A 324 -0.87 21.20 -4.25
C PRO A 324 0.44 21.93 -3.98
N HIS A 325 0.86 22.80 -4.90
CA HIS A 325 1.83 23.82 -4.54
C HIS A 325 1.34 24.47 -3.23
N ASN A 326 2.19 24.46 -2.20
CA ASN A 326 2.03 25.27 -1.00
C ASN A 326 2.24 26.75 -1.38
N VAL A 327 1.33 27.30 -2.18
CA VAL A 327 1.25 28.72 -2.50
C VAL A 327 -0.17 29.15 -2.21
N ARG A 328 -0.35 29.88 -1.10
CA ARG A 328 -1.50 30.79 -0.96
C ARG A 328 -1.30 31.94 -1.94
N GLU A 329 -2.40 32.57 -2.35
CA GLU A 329 -2.43 33.75 -3.23
C GLU A 329 -1.60 34.97 -2.76
N ASP A 330 -0.93 34.92 -1.60
CA ASP A 330 -0.04 36.00 -1.12
C ASP A 330 1.48 35.69 -1.12
N GLY A 331 1.89 34.45 -1.46
CA GLY A 331 3.31 34.12 -1.56
C GLY A 331 4.06 33.82 -0.25
N THR A 332 3.39 33.63 0.89
CA THR A 332 4.04 33.08 2.10
C THR A 332 3.96 31.55 2.21
N GLU A 333 5.13 30.91 2.37
CA GLU A 333 5.29 29.47 2.67
C GLU A 333 5.04 29.19 4.16
N VAL A 334 4.11 28.28 4.48
CA VAL A 334 4.01 27.66 5.80
C VAL A 334 4.85 26.38 5.78
N ILE A 335 5.86 26.30 6.65
CA ILE A 335 6.52 25.04 6.97
C ILE A 335 5.50 24.21 7.77
N SER A 336 4.86 23.27 7.10
CA SER A 336 4.00 22.28 7.73
C SER A 336 4.88 21.14 8.23
N ASP A 337 5.25 21.17 9.52
CA ASP A 337 5.80 20.04 10.28
C ASP A 337 4.72 18.95 10.57
N ASN A 338 3.70 18.81 9.72
CA ASN A 338 2.71 17.76 9.87
C ASN A 338 3.17 16.50 9.13
N GLU A 339 3.59 15.52 9.92
CA GLU A 339 3.69 14.11 9.57
C GLU A 339 2.41 13.67 8.83
N GLU A 340 2.55 13.25 7.57
CA GLU A 340 1.46 12.64 6.81
C GLU A 340 1.09 11.31 7.47
N ASN A 341 -0.15 11.17 7.95
CA ASN A 341 -0.63 9.92 8.54
C ASN A 341 -0.50 8.78 7.50
N GLU A 342 0.35 7.79 7.79
CA GLU A 342 0.53 6.57 6.97
C GLU A 342 -0.82 5.87 6.66
N ASP A 343 -1.82 6.04 7.53
CA ASP A 343 -3.15 5.44 7.46
C ASP A 343 -4.10 6.04 6.39
N ASP A 344 -3.79 7.23 5.86
CA ASP A 344 -4.63 7.91 4.85
C ASP A 344 -4.11 7.72 3.40
N MET A 345 -3.01 6.99 3.21
CA MET A 345 -2.41 6.74 1.89
C MET A 345 -3.15 5.61 1.15
N ASP A 346 -3.56 5.87 -0.10
CA ASP A 346 -4.00 4.78 -0.97
C ASP A 346 -2.82 3.84 -1.34
N ASP A 347 -3.10 2.64 -1.87
CA ASP A 347 -2.06 1.67 -2.13
C ASP A 347 -0.97 2.14 -3.12
N GLU A 348 -1.29 3.05 -4.06
CA GLU A 348 -0.29 3.59 -4.98
C GLU A 348 0.62 4.60 -4.27
N GLN A 349 0.03 5.47 -3.45
CA GLN A 349 0.74 6.40 -2.57
C GLN A 349 1.60 5.65 -1.55
N TRP A 350 1.09 4.57 -0.97
CA TRP A 350 1.81 3.73 0.00
C TRP A 350 3.02 3.04 -0.63
N VAL A 351 2.87 2.42 -1.81
CA VAL A 351 3.99 1.78 -2.51
C VAL A 351 5.08 2.80 -2.86
N ARG A 352 4.71 4.02 -3.23
CA ARG A 352 5.65 5.11 -3.50
C ARG A 352 6.32 5.62 -2.23
N HIS A 353 5.56 5.81 -1.15
CA HIS A 353 6.09 6.17 0.17
C HIS A 353 7.15 5.16 0.63
N ILE A 354 6.84 3.87 0.48
CA ILE A 354 7.77 2.78 0.77
C ILE A 354 8.98 2.79 -0.16
N ALA A 355 8.81 3.05 -1.47
CA ALA A 355 9.94 3.17 -2.39
C ALA A 355 10.87 4.33 -1.98
N ASP A 356 10.32 5.47 -1.59
CA ASP A 356 11.09 6.60 -1.07
C ASP A 356 11.82 6.24 0.25
N LEU A 357 11.19 5.45 1.14
CA LEU A 357 11.83 4.85 2.31
C LEU A 357 12.95 3.87 1.94
N GLN A 358 12.77 3.01 0.91
CA GLN A 358 13.82 2.11 0.40
C GLN A 358 15.00 2.87 -0.22
N ALA A 359 14.76 4.07 -0.76
CA ALA A 359 15.78 5.00 -1.25
C ALA A 359 16.45 5.83 -0.13
N ALA A 360 16.07 5.61 1.14
CA ALA A 360 16.56 6.29 2.32
C ALA A 360 16.26 7.81 2.37
N HIS A 361 15.11 8.24 1.83
CA HIS A 361 14.53 9.58 2.05
C HIS A 361 13.68 9.61 3.34
N THR A 362 13.59 10.76 4.02
CA THR A 362 12.99 10.86 5.37
C THR A 362 11.51 11.20 5.36
N THR A 363 10.72 10.34 6.01
CA THR A 363 9.54 10.68 6.82
C THR A 363 9.79 10.07 8.22
N HIS A 364 9.42 10.80 9.27
CA HIS A 364 9.58 10.40 10.67
C HIS A 364 8.20 10.05 11.29
N ILE A 365 8.24 9.35 12.42
CA ILE A 365 7.46 8.20 12.87
C ILE A 365 6.12 8.53 13.55
N ALA A 366 5.14 7.61 13.46
CA ALA A 366 4.28 7.25 14.60
C ALA A 366 4.15 5.71 14.78
N GLU A 367 3.85 5.33 16.02
CA GLU A 367 3.53 3.99 16.57
C GLU A 367 4.67 3.03 16.99
N MET A 368 5.05 3.12 18.27
CA MET A 368 5.87 2.13 18.99
C MET A 368 5.19 1.48 20.21
N ALA A 369 3.87 1.61 20.42
CA ALA A 369 3.29 1.31 21.74
C ALA A 369 2.35 0.11 21.88
N TYR A 370 1.73 -0.47 20.83
CA TYR A 370 0.78 -1.57 21.05
C TYR A 370 0.83 -2.68 19.98
N GLY A 371 1.07 -3.93 20.43
CA GLY A 371 0.84 -5.15 19.65
C GLY A 371 2.03 -5.70 18.83
N ARG A 372 3.09 -6.19 19.48
CA ARG A 372 4.18 -6.93 18.80
C ARG A 372 3.81 -8.41 18.59
N MET A 373 4.02 -8.93 17.38
CA MET A 373 4.02 -10.38 17.11
C MET A 373 5.42 -10.97 17.33
N MET A 374 5.51 -12.21 17.84
CA MET A 374 6.77 -12.88 18.22
C MET A 374 7.75 -13.16 17.06
N THR A 375 7.38 -12.92 15.80
CA THR A 375 8.22 -13.11 14.60
C THR A 375 8.94 -11.84 14.11
N GLN A 376 8.82 -10.71 14.83
CA GLN A 376 9.28 -9.38 14.38
C GLN A 376 10.69 -9.01 14.86
N GLN A 377 11.53 -8.47 13.96
CA GLN A 377 12.82 -7.85 14.33
C GLN A 377 12.61 -6.46 14.96
N GLN A 378 13.53 -6.05 15.85
CA GLN A 378 13.52 -4.71 16.45
C GLN A 378 13.63 -3.62 15.37
N GLY A 379 12.60 -2.77 15.22
CA GLY A 379 12.63 -1.56 14.39
C GLY A 379 11.71 -1.53 13.14
N THR A 380 10.92 -2.57 12.86
CA THR A 380 9.96 -2.58 11.73
C THR A 380 8.58 -3.13 12.13
N THR A 381 7.52 -2.57 11.55
CA THR A 381 6.15 -3.08 11.68
C THR A 381 5.84 -4.09 10.57
N ALA A 382 4.93 -5.05 10.82
CA ALA A 382 4.50 -6.02 9.81
C ALA A 382 3.92 -5.34 8.55
N GLY A 383 3.23 -4.20 8.70
CA GLY A 383 2.73 -3.40 7.59
C GLY A 383 3.84 -2.80 6.71
N ARG A 384 4.88 -2.22 7.33
CA ARG A 384 6.03 -1.69 6.59
C ARG A 384 6.84 -2.78 5.89
N GLN A 385 7.01 -3.93 6.53
CA GLN A 385 7.66 -5.10 5.93
C GLN A 385 6.92 -5.60 4.68
N ALA A 386 5.58 -5.75 4.77
CA ALA A 386 4.73 -6.10 3.63
C ALA A 386 4.77 -5.03 2.52
N GLY A 387 4.86 -3.76 2.89
CA GLY A 387 5.07 -2.64 1.96
C GLY A 387 6.38 -2.80 1.19
N PHE A 388 7.51 -3.02 1.89
CA PHE A 388 8.82 -3.20 1.24
C PHE A 388 8.81 -4.37 0.25
N ARG A 389 8.13 -5.45 0.62
CA ARG A 389 7.96 -6.64 -0.22
C ARG A 389 7.16 -6.34 -1.47
N THR A 390 6.01 -5.67 -1.32
CA THR A 390 5.16 -5.25 -2.44
C THR A 390 5.92 -4.33 -3.41
N SER A 391 6.66 -3.34 -2.88
CA SER A 391 7.47 -2.42 -3.67
C SER A 391 8.56 -3.15 -4.48
N SER A 392 9.28 -4.09 -3.85
CA SER A 392 10.26 -4.93 -4.55
C SER A 392 9.60 -5.82 -5.62
N VAL A 393 8.43 -6.42 -5.35
CA VAL A 393 7.73 -7.27 -6.32
C VAL A 393 7.21 -6.47 -7.52
N HIS A 394 6.67 -5.26 -7.31
CA HIS A 394 6.32 -4.35 -8.41
C HIS A 394 7.54 -3.99 -9.27
N TRP A 395 8.70 -3.82 -8.62
CA TRP A 395 9.96 -3.64 -9.33
C TRP A 395 10.33 -4.88 -10.18
N HIS A 396 10.14 -6.09 -9.65
CA HIS A 396 10.38 -7.34 -10.39
C HIS A 396 9.48 -7.47 -11.62
N ASP A 397 8.18 -7.16 -11.46
CA ASP A 397 7.20 -7.15 -12.57
C ASP A 397 7.59 -6.12 -13.64
N PHE A 398 7.97 -4.90 -13.23
CA PHE A 398 8.48 -3.89 -14.16
C PHE A 398 9.72 -4.36 -14.91
N LEU A 399 10.61 -5.12 -14.27
CA LEU A 399 11.79 -5.70 -14.90
C LEU A 399 11.48 -6.91 -15.79
N GLY A 400 10.25 -7.46 -15.71
CA GLY A 400 9.78 -8.57 -16.52
C GLY A 400 10.21 -9.94 -16.00
N PHE A 401 10.41 -10.09 -14.69
CA PHE A 401 10.59 -11.41 -14.05
C PHE A 401 9.24 -12.09 -13.81
N ASP A 402 9.20 -13.43 -13.77
CA ASP A 402 7.93 -14.13 -13.53
C ASP A 402 7.57 -14.05 -12.04
N ILE A 403 6.38 -13.55 -11.75
CA ILE A 403 5.84 -13.39 -10.40
C ILE A 403 4.81 -14.47 -10.04
N LYS A 404 4.50 -15.41 -10.95
CA LYS A 404 3.47 -16.45 -10.75
C LYS A 404 3.80 -17.44 -9.63
N ASP A 405 5.08 -17.72 -9.43
CA ASP A 405 5.52 -18.68 -8.41
C ASP A 405 5.59 -18.03 -7.01
N ILE A 406 5.41 -16.71 -6.92
CA ILE A 406 5.36 -15.99 -5.66
C ILE A 406 3.96 -16.17 -5.05
N PRO A 407 3.82 -16.58 -3.77
CA PRO A 407 2.51 -16.77 -3.15
C PRO A 407 1.62 -15.53 -3.32
N SER A 408 0.34 -15.71 -3.62
CA SER A 408 -0.58 -14.59 -3.87
C SER A 408 -0.69 -13.61 -2.69
N SER A 409 -0.41 -14.07 -1.46
CA SER A 409 -0.29 -13.28 -0.23
C SER A 409 0.87 -12.27 -0.21
N VAL A 410 1.86 -12.43 -1.09
CA VAL A 410 3.10 -11.63 -1.17
C VAL A 410 3.04 -10.57 -2.26
N LEU A 411 2.20 -10.80 -3.27
CA LEU A 411 2.14 -10.02 -4.50
C LEU A 411 1.55 -8.61 -4.38
N GLY A 412 1.09 -8.18 -3.19
CA GLY A 412 0.51 -6.84 -2.99
C GLY A 412 -0.57 -6.50 -4.02
N LYS A 413 -1.83 -6.83 -3.69
CA LYS A 413 -3.00 -6.76 -4.59
C LYS A 413 -2.94 -7.72 -5.80
N ARG A 414 -2.87 -9.02 -5.48
CA ARG A 414 -3.93 -9.96 -5.92
C ARG A 414 -4.16 -11.18 -5.00
N ALA A 415 -3.83 -11.09 -3.72
CA ALA A 415 -4.60 -11.77 -2.68
C ALA A 415 -5.40 -10.72 -1.91
N ARG A 416 -6.68 -10.65 -2.24
CA ARG A 416 -7.65 -9.98 -1.38
C ARG A 416 -7.67 -10.76 -0.06
N PRO A 417 -7.78 -10.08 1.10
CA PRO A 417 -8.01 -10.80 2.35
C PRO A 417 -9.23 -11.71 2.17
N ARG A 418 -9.15 -12.97 2.62
CA ARG A 418 -10.21 -13.97 2.46
C ARG A 418 -11.58 -13.50 2.98
N TRP A 419 -11.61 -12.56 3.94
CA TRP A 419 -12.83 -11.93 4.44
C TRP A 419 -13.43 -10.85 3.51
N LYS A 420 -12.63 -10.22 2.62
CA LYS A 420 -13.13 -9.30 1.59
C LYS A 420 -13.72 -10.01 0.38
N ASP A 421 -13.32 -11.26 0.11
CA ASP A 421 -14.03 -12.09 -0.88
C ASP A 421 -15.43 -12.46 -0.38
N ASP A 422 -15.59 -12.71 0.92
CA ASP A 422 -16.91 -12.83 1.55
C ASP A 422 -17.70 -11.51 1.44
N ASP A 423 -17.10 -10.34 1.70
CA ASP A 423 -17.80 -9.05 1.59
C ASP A 423 -18.19 -8.67 0.15
N ILE A 424 -17.34 -8.98 -0.85
CA ILE A 424 -17.65 -8.80 -2.28
C ILE A 424 -18.74 -9.78 -2.71
N GLN A 425 -18.60 -11.06 -2.35
CA GLN A 425 -19.63 -12.07 -2.62
C GLN A 425 -20.95 -11.72 -1.93
N MET A 426 -20.91 -11.20 -0.70
CA MET A 426 -22.07 -10.70 0.02
C MET A 426 -22.65 -9.46 -0.68
N ARG A 427 -21.85 -8.50 -1.16
CA ARG A 427 -22.35 -7.36 -1.93
C ARG A 427 -23.00 -7.81 -3.24
N ASP A 428 -22.37 -8.71 -3.98
CA ASP A 428 -22.91 -9.22 -5.24
C ASP A 428 -24.18 -10.05 -4.99
N GLN A 429 -24.23 -10.87 -3.93
CA GLN A 429 -25.43 -11.56 -3.49
C GLN A 429 -26.54 -10.59 -3.06
N ARG A 430 -26.22 -9.52 -2.29
CA ARG A 430 -27.19 -8.50 -1.89
C ARG A 430 -27.75 -7.77 -3.10
N ARG A 431 -26.89 -7.38 -4.04
CA ARG A 431 -27.29 -6.71 -5.29
C ARG A 431 -28.17 -7.63 -6.11
N TYR A 432 -27.76 -8.89 -6.28
CA TYR A 432 -28.53 -9.92 -6.97
C TYR A 432 -29.90 -10.16 -6.30
N LEU A 433 -29.97 -10.25 -4.97
CA LEU A 433 -31.22 -10.40 -4.23
C LEU A 433 -32.16 -9.22 -4.49
N VAL A 434 -31.67 -7.98 -4.34
CA VAL A 434 -32.47 -6.79 -4.61
C VAL A 434 -32.91 -6.75 -6.09
N GLU A 435 -32.05 -7.10 -7.04
CA GLU A 435 -32.31 -7.08 -8.47
C GLU A 435 -33.25 -8.21 -8.95
N THR A 436 -33.28 -9.36 -8.27
CA THR A 436 -34.15 -10.49 -8.67
C THR A 436 -35.46 -10.53 -7.90
N THR A 437 -35.53 -9.93 -6.71
CA THR A 437 -36.74 -9.96 -5.88
C THR A 437 -37.90 -9.23 -6.55
N ASN A 438 -39.09 -9.84 -6.49
CA ASN A 438 -40.35 -9.19 -6.79
C ASN A 438 -40.68 -8.20 -5.65
N MET A 439 -40.52 -6.91 -5.92
CA MET A 439 -40.64 -5.86 -4.91
C MET A 439 -42.07 -5.70 -4.38
N THR A 440 -43.10 -6.08 -5.14
CA THR A 440 -44.49 -6.05 -4.67
C THR A 440 -44.75 -7.16 -3.66
N GLU A 441 -44.26 -8.37 -3.91
CA GLU A 441 -44.34 -9.47 -2.94
C GLU A 441 -43.51 -9.16 -1.68
N ALA A 442 -42.32 -8.59 -1.84
CA ALA A 442 -41.49 -8.17 -0.71
C ALA A 442 -42.18 -7.10 0.13
N LEU A 443 -42.87 -6.14 -0.51
CA LEU A 443 -43.67 -5.11 0.18
C LEU A 443 -44.77 -5.76 1.02
N GLN A 444 -45.56 -6.66 0.44
CA GLN A 444 -46.64 -7.36 1.13
C GLN A 444 -46.13 -8.18 2.33
N ARG A 445 -44.98 -8.85 2.18
CA ARG A 445 -44.33 -9.60 3.26
C ARG A 445 -43.82 -8.70 4.37
N MET A 446 -43.16 -7.59 4.02
CA MET A 446 -42.62 -6.65 4.99
C MET A 446 -43.74 -5.95 5.79
N THR A 447 -44.88 -5.65 5.17
CA THR A 447 -46.02 -4.99 5.84
C THR A 447 -47.01 -5.96 6.49
N GLY A 448 -46.94 -7.26 6.16
CA GLY A 448 -47.92 -8.26 6.60
C GLY A 448 -49.31 -8.13 5.96
N ASP A 449 -49.43 -7.35 4.87
CA ASP A 449 -50.70 -7.08 4.19
C ASP A 449 -50.63 -7.56 2.73
N PRO A 450 -51.35 -8.64 2.36
CA PRO A 450 -51.31 -9.20 1.01
C PRO A 450 -51.98 -8.30 -0.04
N THR A 451 -52.74 -7.29 0.37
CA THR A 451 -53.41 -6.35 -0.54
C THR A 451 -52.57 -5.10 -0.84
N MET A 452 -51.41 -4.98 -0.17
CA MET A 452 -50.55 -3.81 -0.29
C MET A 452 -49.98 -3.68 -1.71
N GLN A 453 -50.06 -2.47 -2.27
CA GLN A 453 -49.54 -2.12 -3.60
C GLN A 453 -48.76 -0.81 -3.57
N PHE A 454 -47.81 -0.67 -4.51
CA PHE A 454 -47.10 0.59 -4.73
C PHE A 454 -48.05 1.68 -5.22
N ARG A 455 -47.90 2.89 -4.69
CA ARG A 455 -48.75 4.03 -5.01
C ARG A 455 -48.03 5.01 -5.93
N GLY A 456 -48.72 5.47 -6.98
CA GLY A 456 -48.20 6.48 -7.89
C GLY A 456 -46.83 6.13 -8.46
N VAL A 457 -45.82 6.98 -8.23
CA VAL A 457 -44.46 6.80 -8.75
C VAL A 457 -43.56 5.87 -7.91
N GLN A 458 -44.07 5.30 -6.80
CA GLN A 458 -43.26 4.46 -5.92
C GLN A 458 -42.65 3.25 -6.63
N GLY A 459 -43.43 2.54 -7.46
CA GLY A 459 -42.95 1.36 -8.17
C GLY A 459 -41.77 1.70 -9.09
N ALA A 460 -41.95 2.70 -9.95
CA ALA A 460 -40.91 3.16 -10.87
C ALA A 460 -39.65 3.67 -10.14
N ALA A 461 -39.81 4.34 -8.99
CA ALA A 461 -38.69 4.77 -8.17
C ALA A 461 -37.97 3.60 -7.49
N ILE A 462 -38.71 2.60 -6.98
CA ILE A 462 -38.14 1.35 -6.45
C ILE A 462 -37.38 0.60 -7.54
N ASP A 463 -37.89 0.54 -8.77
CA ASP A 463 -37.21 -0.12 -9.88
C ASP A 463 -35.87 0.56 -10.23
N ALA A 464 -35.80 1.90 -10.16
CA ALA A 464 -34.54 2.62 -10.31
C ALA A 464 -33.54 2.33 -9.19
N ILE A 465 -34.03 2.31 -7.96
CA ILE A 465 -33.21 1.97 -6.79
C ILE A 465 -32.68 0.53 -6.94
N LYS A 466 -33.55 -0.39 -7.37
CA LYS A 466 -33.26 -1.80 -7.63
C LYS A 466 -32.19 -1.99 -8.72
N ARG A 467 -32.27 -1.27 -9.85
CA ARG A 467 -31.25 -1.29 -10.91
C ARG A 467 -29.90 -0.73 -10.46
N GLY A 468 -29.86 -0.01 -9.34
CA GLY A 468 -28.64 0.67 -8.89
C GLY A 468 -28.37 1.96 -9.65
N ASP A 469 -29.40 2.62 -10.18
CA ASP A 469 -29.27 3.95 -10.81
C ASP A 469 -28.54 4.88 -9.84
N SER A 470 -27.42 5.47 -10.26
CA SER A 470 -26.48 6.14 -9.33
C SER A 470 -27.13 7.28 -8.54
N ARG A 471 -28.08 8.00 -9.15
CA ARG A 471 -28.75 9.18 -8.58
C ARG A 471 -30.23 9.12 -8.86
N VAL A 472 -31.02 8.94 -7.81
CA VAL A 472 -32.49 8.87 -7.89
C VAL A 472 -33.08 10.03 -7.11
N VAL A 473 -33.95 10.82 -7.74
CA VAL A 473 -34.67 11.92 -7.08
C VAL A 473 -36.15 11.62 -7.13
N VAL A 474 -36.81 11.63 -5.97
CA VAL A 474 -38.23 11.29 -5.85
C VAL A 474 -38.99 12.39 -5.14
N VAL A 475 -39.98 12.94 -5.85
CA VAL A 475 -40.87 13.99 -5.35
C VAL A 475 -42.27 13.41 -5.15
N MET A 476 -42.70 13.33 -3.89
CA MET A 476 -43.97 12.70 -3.50
C MET A 476 -44.61 13.39 -2.28
N PRO A 477 -45.96 13.47 -2.22
CA PRO A 477 -46.66 14.10 -1.10
C PRO A 477 -46.25 13.50 0.25
N THR A 478 -46.34 14.30 1.31
CA THR A 478 -46.17 13.82 2.68
C THR A 478 -47.22 12.76 3.00
N GLY A 479 -46.80 11.65 3.63
CA GLY A 479 -47.66 10.46 3.81
C GLY A 479 -47.81 9.59 2.56
N GLY A 480 -47.23 9.98 1.42
CA GLY A 480 -47.24 9.18 0.18
C GLY A 480 -46.37 7.92 0.23
N GLY A 481 -45.73 7.62 1.36
CA GLY A 481 -44.90 6.42 1.56
C GLY A 481 -43.44 6.56 1.09
N LYS A 482 -42.85 7.75 1.16
CA LYS A 482 -41.44 7.99 0.80
C LYS A 482 -40.45 7.07 1.55
N SER A 483 -40.73 6.77 2.82
CA SER A 483 -39.85 5.93 3.63
C SER A 483 -39.71 4.51 3.09
N MET A 484 -40.72 3.98 2.39
CA MET A 484 -40.65 2.66 1.76
C MET A 484 -39.53 2.56 0.70
N LEU A 485 -39.14 3.69 0.11
CA LEU A 485 -38.12 3.74 -0.94
C LEU A 485 -36.72 3.38 -0.42
N PHE A 486 -36.48 3.49 0.88
CA PHE A 486 -35.22 3.04 1.51
C PHE A 486 -35.41 1.86 2.46
N MET A 487 -36.57 1.76 3.13
CA MET A 487 -36.86 0.65 4.05
C MET A 487 -36.97 -0.68 3.31
N LEU A 488 -37.70 -0.73 2.19
CA LEU A 488 -37.93 -1.98 1.47
C LEU A 488 -36.63 -2.55 0.87
N PRO A 489 -35.78 -1.77 0.17
CA PRO A 489 -34.49 -2.27 -0.30
C PRO A 489 -33.52 -2.64 0.84
N ALA A 490 -33.55 -1.94 1.98
CA ALA A 490 -32.76 -2.30 3.14
C ALA A 490 -33.25 -3.61 3.79
N TRP A 491 -34.56 -3.85 3.82
CA TRP A 491 -35.18 -5.09 4.31
C TRP A 491 -34.80 -6.31 3.46
N VAL A 492 -34.89 -6.18 2.13
CA VAL A 492 -34.48 -7.24 1.19
C VAL A 492 -32.96 -7.52 1.29
N GLY A 493 -32.15 -6.47 1.52
CA GLY A 493 -30.69 -6.53 1.58
C GLY A 493 -30.08 -6.76 2.97
N GLN A 494 -30.86 -7.13 3.99
CA GLN A 494 -30.44 -7.16 5.41
C GLN A 494 -29.18 -7.99 5.75
N ARG A 495 -28.69 -8.83 4.84
CA ARG A 495 -27.47 -9.64 5.01
C ARG A 495 -26.19 -8.81 4.79
N GLY A 496 -25.97 -7.81 5.66
CA GLY A 496 -24.70 -7.08 5.77
C GLY A 496 -24.61 -5.75 5.02
N GLY A 497 -25.67 -5.31 4.33
CA GLY A 497 -25.72 -4.00 3.65
C GLY A 497 -26.17 -2.86 4.55
N LEU A 498 -25.57 -1.67 4.37
CA LEU A 498 -25.83 -0.47 5.15
C LEU A 498 -26.46 0.62 4.27
N THR A 499 -27.59 1.16 4.73
CA THR A 499 -28.21 2.36 4.18
C THR A 499 -28.11 3.52 5.18
N ILE A 500 -27.47 4.60 4.77
CA ILE A 500 -27.42 5.83 5.56
C ILE A 500 -28.62 6.69 5.22
N VAL A 501 -29.34 7.19 6.22
CA VAL A 501 -30.47 8.09 6.02
C VAL A 501 -30.19 9.41 6.74
N VAL A 502 -29.91 10.45 5.97
CA VAL A 502 -29.72 11.81 6.47
C VAL A 502 -31.09 12.44 6.69
N VAL A 503 -31.43 12.71 7.97
CA VAL A 503 -32.73 13.27 8.35
C VAL A 503 -32.53 14.67 8.97
N PRO A 504 -32.92 15.75 8.27
CA PRO A 504 -32.72 17.12 8.75
C PRO A 504 -33.49 17.45 10.03
N LEU A 505 -34.70 16.90 10.19
CA LEU A 505 -35.62 17.18 11.29
C LEU A 505 -35.54 16.08 12.36
N THR A 506 -35.10 16.44 13.57
CA THR A 506 -34.94 15.52 14.72
C THR A 506 -36.25 14.85 15.13
N ALA A 507 -37.38 15.56 15.07
CA ALA A 507 -38.70 15.03 15.42
C ALA A 507 -39.18 13.87 14.52
N LEU A 508 -38.63 13.73 13.32
CA LEU A 508 -39.03 12.68 12.36
C LEU A 508 -38.29 11.36 12.61
N ARG A 509 -37.15 11.38 13.32
CA ARG A 509 -36.26 10.22 13.45
C ARG A 509 -36.86 9.11 14.29
N SER A 510 -37.44 9.44 15.45
CA SER A 510 -38.02 8.45 16.35
C SER A 510 -39.21 7.71 15.73
N ASP A 511 -39.99 8.38 14.86
CA ASP A 511 -41.08 7.73 14.11
C ASP A 511 -40.52 6.80 13.02
N LEU A 512 -39.49 7.22 12.28
CA LEU A 512 -38.83 6.36 11.28
C LEU A 512 -38.17 5.14 11.91
N GLN A 513 -37.51 5.31 13.06
CA GLN A 513 -36.90 4.22 13.82
C GLN A 513 -37.96 3.21 14.25
N ARG A 514 -39.06 3.67 14.87
CA ARG A 514 -40.16 2.79 15.30
C ARG A 514 -40.72 1.96 14.13
N ARG A 515 -40.87 2.56 12.95
CA ARG A 515 -41.35 1.85 11.74
C ARG A 515 -40.34 0.83 11.23
N CYS A 516 -39.04 1.12 11.31
CA CYS A 516 -37.99 0.16 10.94
C CYS A 516 -37.98 -1.02 11.91
N GLU A 517 -38.03 -0.78 13.22
CA GLU A 517 -38.10 -1.81 14.25
C GLU A 517 -39.35 -2.69 14.09
N ALA A 518 -40.52 -2.09 13.85
CA ALA A 518 -41.77 -2.82 13.61
C ALA A 518 -41.72 -3.70 12.34
N ALA A 519 -40.95 -3.29 11.34
CA ALA A 519 -40.71 -4.08 10.12
C ALA A 519 -39.56 -5.10 10.27
N GLY A 520 -38.95 -5.22 11.45
CA GLY A 520 -37.81 -6.09 11.71
C GLY A 520 -36.50 -5.62 11.07
N ILE A 521 -36.36 -4.32 10.78
CA ILE A 521 -35.14 -3.73 10.23
C ILE A 521 -34.25 -3.23 11.37
N SER A 522 -33.03 -3.76 11.45
CA SER A 522 -32.01 -3.26 12.37
C SER A 522 -31.65 -1.82 12.00
N CYS A 523 -31.98 -0.88 12.88
CA CYS A 523 -31.67 0.53 12.68
C CYS A 523 -31.17 1.19 13.96
N VAL A 524 -30.34 2.21 13.82
CA VAL A 524 -29.84 3.01 14.94
C VAL A 524 -29.78 4.50 14.57
N GLU A 525 -29.75 5.35 15.59
CA GLU A 525 -29.30 6.73 15.43
C GLU A 525 -27.79 6.81 15.61
N TRP A 526 -27.13 7.66 14.80
CA TRP A 526 -25.70 7.87 14.91
C TRP A 526 -25.33 8.63 16.18
N GLU A 527 -24.48 8.00 17.00
CA GLU A 527 -23.82 8.60 18.16
C GLU A 527 -22.31 8.49 17.98
N SER A 528 -21.58 9.60 18.16
CA SER A 528 -20.14 9.68 17.84
C SER A 528 -19.25 8.73 18.65
N HIS A 529 -19.76 8.12 19.73
CA HIS A 529 -19.02 7.26 20.64
C HIS A 529 -19.32 5.76 20.47
N ARG A 530 -20.22 5.38 19.56
CA ARG A 530 -20.63 3.98 19.36
C ARG A 530 -20.80 3.66 17.88
N TYR A 531 -19.89 2.88 17.32
CA TYR A 531 -19.95 2.45 15.93
C TYR A 531 -21.03 1.37 15.73
N PRO A 532 -22.05 1.62 14.90
CA PRO A 532 -23.14 0.68 14.70
C PRO A 532 -22.82 -0.29 13.55
N ASP A 533 -21.78 -1.11 13.74
CA ASP A 533 -21.25 -1.95 12.67
C ASP A 533 -22.22 -3.04 12.20
N HIS A 534 -23.35 -3.31 12.86
CA HIS A 534 -24.32 -4.35 12.46
C HIS A 534 -25.69 -3.81 12.02
N ALA A 535 -25.89 -2.49 11.98
CA ALA A 535 -27.17 -1.90 11.59
C ALA A 535 -27.38 -1.94 10.07
N ALA A 536 -28.61 -2.23 9.63
CA ALA A 536 -29.00 -2.14 8.22
C ALA A 536 -29.32 -0.68 7.81
N ILE A 537 -29.81 0.13 8.76
CA ILE A 537 -30.07 1.56 8.57
C ILE A 537 -29.42 2.38 9.68
N VAL A 538 -28.71 3.44 9.32
CA VAL A 538 -28.20 4.43 10.28
C VAL A 538 -28.81 5.79 9.97
N PHE A 539 -29.54 6.33 10.93
CA PHE A 539 -30.09 7.69 10.87
C PHE A 539 -29.04 8.69 11.36
N VAL A 540 -28.80 9.74 10.56
CA VAL A 540 -27.76 10.74 10.88
C VAL A 540 -28.28 12.15 10.67
N THR A 541 -27.77 13.10 11.45
CA THR A 541 -28.05 14.53 11.23
C THR A 541 -27.18 15.08 10.11
N PRO A 542 -27.64 16.10 9.37
CA PRO A 542 -26.81 16.79 8.40
C PRO A 542 -25.48 17.31 8.98
N GLU A 543 -25.46 17.74 10.24
CA GLU A 543 -24.27 18.26 10.91
C GLU A 543 -23.27 17.15 11.23
N ALA A 544 -23.77 16.02 11.74
CA ALA A 544 -22.99 14.84 12.08
C ALA A 544 -22.36 14.17 10.86
N VAL A 545 -22.97 14.29 9.67
CA VAL A 545 -22.38 13.78 8.42
C VAL A 545 -20.96 14.30 8.20
N PHE A 546 -20.65 15.53 8.62
CA PHE A 546 -19.36 16.17 8.38
C PHE A 546 -18.43 16.15 9.59
N THR A 547 -18.69 15.30 10.59
CA THR A 547 -17.72 15.07 11.68
C THR A 547 -16.72 14.00 11.27
N ASP A 548 -15.47 14.14 11.72
CA ASP A 548 -14.42 13.17 11.40
C ASP A 548 -14.80 11.76 11.85
N SER A 549 -15.45 11.63 13.01
CA SER A 549 -15.95 10.35 13.52
C SER A 549 -16.91 9.63 12.56
N PHE A 550 -17.82 10.36 11.91
CA PHE A 550 -18.77 9.78 10.96
C PHE A 550 -18.11 9.52 9.60
N GLN A 551 -17.18 10.38 9.19
CA GLN A 551 -16.39 10.21 7.96
C GLN A 551 -15.52 8.96 8.05
N SER A 552 -14.84 8.72 9.17
CA SER A 552 -14.07 7.49 9.43
C SER A 552 -14.97 6.25 9.45
N PHE A 553 -16.19 6.36 10.02
CA PHE A 553 -17.18 5.28 9.95
C PHE A 553 -17.61 4.99 8.51
N LEU A 554 -17.94 6.01 7.72
CA LEU A 554 -18.31 5.84 6.31
C LEU A 554 -17.18 5.23 5.48
N ASN A 555 -15.94 5.68 5.68
CA ASN A 555 -14.76 5.10 5.02
C ASN A 555 -14.62 3.62 5.38
N ARG A 556 -14.68 3.26 6.67
CA ARG A 556 -14.67 1.85 7.11
C ARG A 556 -15.77 1.02 6.44
N GLN A 557 -17.00 1.52 6.39
CA GLN A 557 -18.13 0.79 5.77
C GLN A 557 -18.00 0.67 4.25
N ARG A 558 -17.41 1.67 3.59
CA ARG A 558 -17.05 1.63 2.16
C ARG A 558 -15.94 0.61 1.90
N ASP A 559 -14.89 0.63 2.72
CA ASP A 559 -13.71 -0.21 2.56
C ASP A 559 -14.01 -1.69 2.86
N ASN A 560 -14.99 -1.94 3.73
CA ASN A 560 -15.61 -3.25 4.00
C ASN A 560 -16.72 -3.59 2.99
N ILE A 561 -17.01 -2.76 1.99
CA ILE A 561 -17.93 -3.07 0.89
C ILE A 561 -19.38 -3.29 1.38
N ARG A 562 -19.74 -2.59 2.47
CA ARG A 562 -21.06 -2.69 3.11
C ARG A 562 -21.97 -1.50 2.85
N LEU A 563 -21.43 -0.36 2.44
CA LEU A 563 -22.21 0.83 2.15
C LEU A 563 -22.97 0.70 0.81
N ASP A 564 -24.28 0.45 0.87
CA ASP A 564 -25.12 0.26 -0.32
C ASP A 564 -25.66 1.60 -0.84
N ARG A 565 -26.20 2.43 0.08
CA ARG A 565 -26.99 3.62 -0.26
C ARG A 565 -26.83 4.74 0.75
N ILE A 566 -26.93 5.97 0.25
CA ILE A 566 -27.06 7.19 1.05
C ILE A 566 -28.35 7.89 0.61
N VAL A 567 -29.26 8.05 1.57
CA VAL A 567 -30.58 8.64 1.37
C VAL A 567 -30.59 10.00 2.05
N ILE A 568 -30.96 11.03 1.31
CA ILE A 568 -31.14 12.38 1.83
C ILE A 568 -32.63 12.67 1.85
N ASP A 569 -33.22 12.59 3.05
CA ASP A 569 -34.63 12.93 3.26
C ASP A 569 -34.81 14.44 3.38
N GLU A 570 -35.96 14.93 2.94
CA GLU A 570 -36.23 16.36 2.76
C GLU A 570 -35.11 17.11 2.01
N CYS A 571 -34.66 16.55 0.88
CA CYS A 571 -33.51 17.05 0.12
C CYS A 571 -33.65 18.49 -0.38
N HIS A 572 -34.89 19.01 -0.48
CA HIS A 572 -35.16 20.41 -0.84
C HIS A 572 -34.48 21.40 0.13
N VAL A 573 -34.19 20.96 1.35
CA VAL A 573 -33.49 21.78 2.34
C VAL A 573 -32.08 22.20 1.87
N MET A 574 -31.46 21.44 0.97
CA MET A 574 -30.18 21.81 0.32
C MET A 574 -30.27 23.10 -0.52
N LEU A 575 -31.48 23.53 -0.87
CA LEU A 575 -31.75 24.73 -1.66
C LEU A 575 -31.88 25.99 -0.80
N ASN A 576 -32.01 25.84 0.52
CA ASN A 576 -32.15 26.97 1.42
C ASN A 576 -30.87 27.84 1.40
N THR A 577 -31.04 29.10 1.04
CA THR A 577 -29.96 30.09 0.93
C THR A 577 -29.90 31.07 2.10
N SER A 578 -30.74 30.93 3.12
CA SER A 578 -30.59 31.75 4.31
C SER A 578 -29.27 31.39 5.01
N GLU A 579 -28.34 32.35 5.07
CA GLU A 579 -26.97 32.15 5.59
C GLU A 579 -26.93 31.64 7.05
N LYS A 580 -28.03 31.76 7.79
CA LYS A 580 -28.18 31.27 9.17
C LYS A 580 -28.69 29.83 9.27
N PHE A 581 -29.24 29.25 8.21
CA PHE A 581 -29.86 27.92 8.27
C PHE A 581 -28.89 26.83 7.83
N ARG A 582 -28.20 26.22 8.81
CA ARG A 582 -27.42 24.97 8.69
C ARG A 582 -26.57 24.89 7.41
N PRO A 583 -25.51 25.72 7.27
CA PRO A 583 -24.74 25.90 6.04
C PRO A 583 -24.15 24.60 5.45
N ARG A 584 -23.88 23.60 6.30
CA ARG A 584 -23.37 22.29 5.88
C ARG A 584 -24.36 21.47 5.02
N LEU A 585 -25.66 21.78 5.06
CA LEU A 585 -26.67 21.10 4.22
C LEU A 585 -26.38 21.23 2.72
N GLN A 586 -25.80 22.35 2.29
CA GLN A 586 -25.45 22.59 0.90
C GLN A 586 -24.31 21.67 0.41
N GLN A 587 -23.56 21.07 1.33
CA GLN A 587 -22.43 20.19 1.04
C GLN A 587 -22.83 18.70 0.96
N LEU A 588 -24.08 18.34 1.26
CA LEU A 588 -24.53 16.94 1.25
C LEU A 588 -24.38 16.28 -0.13
N GLY A 589 -24.38 17.06 -1.22
CA GLY A 589 -24.06 16.56 -2.55
C GLY A 589 -22.69 15.92 -2.65
N GLN A 590 -21.70 16.34 -1.84
CA GLN A 590 -20.34 15.80 -1.84
C GLN A 590 -20.25 14.36 -1.34
N MET A 591 -21.30 13.83 -0.69
CA MET A 591 -21.34 12.44 -0.22
C MET A 591 -21.26 11.41 -1.38
N HIS A 592 -21.46 11.84 -2.63
CA HIS A 592 -21.21 10.97 -3.79
C HIS A 592 -19.77 10.43 -3.84
N ARG A 593 -18.79 11.09 -3.20
CA ARG A 593 -17.39 10.65 -3.10
C ARG A 593 -17.20 9.27 -2.45
N PHE A 594 -18.20 8.81 -1.70
CA PHE A 594 -18.19 7.49 -1.07
C PHE A 594 -18.57 6.35 -2.02
N GLY A 595 -18.94 6.65 -3.28
CA GLY A 595 -19.23 5.64 -4.29
C GLY A 595 -20.51 4.84 -4.07
N ALA A 596 -21.39 5.29 -3.18
CA ALA A 596 -22.68 4.67 -2.88
C ALA A 596 -23.81 5.24 -3.77
N GLN A 597 -24.91 4.50 -3.93
CA GLN A 597 -26.10 5.01 -4.62
C GLN A 597 -26.74 6.14 -3.80
N MET A 598 -27.02 7.26 -4.46
CA MET A 598 -27.60 8.45 -3.83
C MET A 598 -29.11 8.54 -4.13
N VAL A 599 -29.93 8.60 -3.09
CA VAL A 599 -31.40 8.73 -3.19
C VAL A 599 -31.87 9.99 -2.49
N PHE A 600 -32.54 10.88 -3.21
CA PHE A 600 -33.00 12.18 -2.71
C PHE A 600 -34.53 12.19 -2.63
N LEU A 601 -35.07 12.41 -1.44
CA LEU A 601 -36.51 12.34 -1.18
C LEU A 601 -37.04 13.70 -0.73
N THR A 602 -38.20 14.12 -1.26
CA THR A 602 -38.84 15.39 -0.85
C THR A 602 -40.32 15.43 -1.23
N ALA A 603 -41.10 16.25 -0.53
CA ALA A 603 -42.47 16.59 -0.95
C ALA A 603 -42.60 17.96 -1.64
N THR A 604 -41.61 18.82 -1.49
CA THR A 604 -41.76 20.28 -1.65
C THR A 604 -40.72 20.86 -2.61
N LEU A 605 -40.31 20.12 -3.63
CA LEU A 605 -39.40 20.61 -4.67
C LEU A 605 -40.19 21.21 -5.85
N PRO A 606 -40.17 22.52 -6.08
CA PRO A 606 -40.78 23.13 -7.26
C PRO A 606 -40.04 22.71 -8.54
N PRO A 607 -40.72 22.51 -9.69
CA PRO A 607 -40.05 22.19 -10.94
C PRO A 607 -38.96 23.20 -11.36
N CYS A 608 -39.17 24.49 -11.07
CA CYS A 608 -38.19 25.54 -11.36
C CYS A 608 -36.89 25.45 -10.56
N GLU A 609 -36.87 24.73 -9.44
CA GLU A 609 -35.66 24.58 -8.61
C GLU A 609 -34.92 23.25 -8.84
N GLU A 610 -35.41 22.38 -9.73
CA GLU A 610 -34.76 21.10 -10.04
C GLU A 610 -33.32 21.29 -10.51
N SER A 611 -33.07 22.22 -11.44
CA SER A 611 -31.73 22.54 -11.94
C SER A 611 -30.79 22.98 -10.82
N ARG A 612 -31.32 23.74 -9.85
CA ARG A 612 -30.54 24.20 -8.69
C ARG A 612 -30.20 23.03 -7.77
N LEU A 613 -31.11 22.06 -7.62
CA LEU A 613 -30.84 20.84 -6.85
C LEU A 613 -29.73 20.02 -7.53
N PHE A 614 -29.77 19.86 -8.86
CA PHE A 614 -28.70 19.16 -9.61
C PHE A 614 -27.34 19.82 -9.42
N GLN A 615 -27.28 21.16 -9.45
CA GLN A 615 -26.05 21.90 -9.14
C GLN A 615 -25.55 21.63 -7.71
N ARG A 616 -26.43 21.63 -6.70
CA ARG A 616 -26.06 21.31 -5.31
C ARG A 616 -25.59 19.87 -5.13
N MET A 617 -26.08 18.96 -5.97
CA MET A 617 -25.63 17.57 -6.03
C MET A 617 -24.34 17.38 -6.84
N ALA A 618 -23.84 18.44 -7.50
CA ALA A 618 -22.69 18.45 -8.40
C ALA A 618 -22.86 17.50 -9.61
N VAL A 619 -24.06 17.51 -10.23
CA VAL A 619 -24.42 16.58 -11.30
C VAL A 619 -25.16 17.26 -12.44
N GLU A 620 -25.06 16.69 -13.63
CA GLU A 620 -25.88 17.05 -14.79
C GLU A 620 -27.24 16.33 -14.75
N ARG A 621 -28.23 16.86 -15.49
CA ARG A 621 -29.59 16.29 -15.51
C ARG A 621 -29.65 14.90 -16.15
N ASN A 622 -28.82 14.63 -17.15
CA ASN A 622 -28.76 13.37 -17.91
C ASN A 622 -28.45 12.14 -17.05
N VAL A 623 -27.77 12.33 -15.91
CA VAL A 623 -27.38 11.25 -14.99
C VAL A 623 -28.34 11.07 -13.81
N VAL A 624 -29.48 11.77 -13.81
CA VAL A 624 -30.46 11.75 -12.70
C VAL A 624 -31.76 11.09 -13.13
N SER A 625 -32.13 10.00 -12.43
CA SER A 625 -33.44 9.36 -12.55
C SER A 625 -34.46 10.11 -11.68
N MET A 626 -35.28 10.95 -12.31
CA MET A 626 -36.26 11.82 -11.64
C MET A 626 -37.68 11.23 -11.69
N TYR A 627 -38.30 11.04 -10.53
CA TYR A 627 -39.68 10.54 -10.38
C TYR A 627 -40.52 11.54 -9.60
N ARG A 628 -41.57 12.11 -10.23
CA ARG A 628 -42.39 13.16 -9.63
C ARG A 628 -43.88 12.77 -9.66
N ALA A 629 -44.51 12.76 -8.50
CA ALA A 629 -45.96 12.66 -8.35
C ALA A 629 -46.59 14.04 -8.09
N ARG A 630 -47.90 14.15 -8.30
CA ARG A 630 -48.67 15.30 -7.83
C ARG A 630 -48.65 15.33 -6.30
N THR A 631 -48.32 16.48 -5.72
CA THR A 631 -48.25 16.68 -4.27
C THR A 631 -49.55 17.26 -3.69
N SER A 632 -50.52 17.61 -4.56
CA SER A 632 -51.85 18.05 -4.18
C SER A 632 -52.66 16.93 -3.52
N ARG A 633 -53.34 17.26 -2.42
CA ARG A 633 -54.18 16.34 -1.65
C ARG A 633 -55.65 16.70 -1.85
N TYR A 634 -56.34 15.92 -2.67
CA TYR A 634 -57.77 16.11 -2.99
C TYR A 634 -58.69 15.93 -1.77
N ASN A 635 -58.22 15.25 -0.72
CA ASN A 635 -58.93 15.10 0.54
C ASN A 635 -58.72 16.30 1.52
N ILE A 636 -58.04 17.37 1.08
CA ILE A 636 -57.82 18.59 1.87
C ILE A 636 -58.47 19.77 1.16
N ALA A 637 -59.36 20.46 1.85
CA ALA A 637 -59.90 21.75 1.42
C ALA A 637 -59.11 22.89 2.06
N TYR A 638 -58.72 23.88 1.25
CA TYR A 638 -58.05 25.09 1.74
C TYR A 638 -59.08 26.21 1.94
N ARG A 639 -59.11 26.82 3.12
CA ARG A 639 -59.92 28.00 3.42
C ARG A 639 -59.03 29.09 4.01
N VAL A 640 -59.17 30.31 3.51
CA VAL A 640 -58.50 31.49 4.07
C VAL A 640 -59.53 32.24 4.91
N TYR A 641 -59.22 32.47 6.19
CA TYR A 641 -60.04 33.24 7.11
C TYR A 641 -59.26 34.45 7.61
N ARG A 642 -59.93 35.60 7.73
CA ARG A 642 -59.35 36.82 8.28
C ARG A 642 -59.94 37.04 9.68
N PRO A 643 -59.19 36.74 10.76
CA PRO A 643 -59.70 36.92 12.11
C PRO A 643 -59.84 38.41 12.47
N THR A 644 -60.87 38.74 13.24
CA THR A 644 -61.06 40.08 13.80
C THR A 644 -60.26 40.18 15.09
N ILE A 645 -59.08 40.80 15.04
CA ILE A 645 -58.21 40.97 16.22
C ILE A 645 -58.60 42.27 16.93
N ALA A 646 -59.17 42.18 18.13
CA ALA A 646 -59.47 43.35 18.95
C ALA A 646 -58.16 44.03 19.41
N LEU A 647 -58.01 45.33 19.16
CA LEU A 647 -56.82 46.16 19.37
C LEU A 647 -56.25 46.20 20.82
N LYS A 648 -56.89 45.53 21.79
CA LYS A 648 -56.50 45.54 23.22
C LYS A 648 -55.41 44.53 23.59
N TYR A 649 -55.02 43.62 22.70
CA TYR A 649 -54.05 42.57 23.01
C TYR A 649 -52.76 42.76 22.20
N ARG A 650 -51.74 43.34 22.83
CA ARG A 650 -50.42 43.67 22.25
C ARG A 650 -49.29 42.79 22.81
N SER A 651 -49.56 41.57 23.26
CA SER A 651 -48.50 40.60 23.57
C SER A 651 -48.35 39.60 22.41
N GLN A 652 -47.10 39.38 21.97
CA GLN A 652 -46.76 38.71 20.70
C GLN A 652 -47.10 37.21 20.61
N ASN A 653 -47.68 36.57 21.64
CA ASN A 653 -47.92 35.12 21.67
C ASN A 653 -49.20 34.75 22.45
N GLN A 654 -50.39 35.19 22.00
CA GLN A 654 -51.66 34.70 22.55
C GLN A 654 -52.41 33.83 21.53
N TRP A 655 -52.92 32.69 21.99
CA TRP A 655 -53.79 31.80 21.21
C TRP A 655 -55.16 32.48 21.01
N LEU A 656 -55.63 32.55 19.76
CA LEU A 656 -56.96 33.05 19.42
C LEU A 656 -57.90 31.85 19.28
N GLU A 657 -58.90 31.75 20.14
CA GLU A 657 -60.01 30.82 19.97
C GLU A 657 -61.15 31.52 19.21
N ASP A 658 -61.37 31.14 17.96
CA ASP A 658 -62.46 31.65 17.12
C ASP A 658 -63.47 30.52 16.83
N PRO A 659 -64.77 30.68 17.16
CA PRO A 659 -65.78 29.67 16.89
C PRO A 659 -65.94 29.26 15.41
N GLY A 660 -65.46 30.09 14.48
CA GLY A 660 -65.45 29.83 13.04
C GLY A 660 -64.29 28.94 12.56
N VAL A 661 -63.34 28.61 13.44
CA VAL A 661 -62.27 27.64 13.21
C VAL A 661 -62.66 26.33 13.92
N ARG A 662 -63.53 25.55 13.27
CA ARG A 662 -63.81 24.15 13.62
C ARG A 662 -63.55 23.25 12.42
#